data_AF-A0A5N8YU34-F1
#
_entry.id   AF-A0A5N8YU34-F1
#
_cell.length_a   1.000
_cell.length_b   1.000
_cell.length_c   1.000
_cell.angle_alpha   90.00
_cell.angle_beta   90.00
_cell.angle_gamma   90.00
#
_symmetry.space_group_name_H-M   'P 1'
#
loop_
_entity.id
_entity.type
_entity.pdbx_description
1 polymer ?
#
loop_
_entity_poly.entity_id
_entity_poly.type
_entity_poly.pdbx_seq_one_letter_code
_entity_poly.pdbx_strand_id
1 'polypeptide(L)'
;MTTPRYRYSRWDGSQSEFTIAADDLLEQLTDDMFRQNDVMTAMKELFRRGIHKRNNDRVQGLQEFLQQLRRHRKQKLERYNIDSVVDDLRKRIDEVVRTERQGIRKSLYEASQKLGDSVDQTHQRVAVNLGKLDLISDNVAGAIKELEDYDFMDSKARQMHQEILNMLKQQIVDHTSQDIKMLRELTHMLREELMGLKPDYRELLDKFGSMFGSISSPTLDDFIEHIEDQIIQTHALSKSMSQNIKQEFEDVMASVQSEKYKNEMSDVASLIAKLKLGKESATKHSFTGEERLDLSRATEVLKEMRAIDRLERSLRDAIQTGDLENIDPDELARWSGDGAKYSLEKLKEVKHILEEAGYMIGEDHLELTPLGIRKIGQRALVEVFSKLKKDRVGPHYISLRGSIGERLDETKPYEYGYSFDVNLPQSLKKALYRQGRGLPIRIEPSDFEVFRSEHSTQAATVVLLDQSRSMGMVESFQAAKKVAMALFSLIRSQYPRDRLFIVGFSDYAHEIKEDELLNASWNTQRPGTNLHHALMISRKLLAKEKMGTRQIILITDGEPTAYLEGDRAYFSYPPTPKTVFETLKEVKRCTQAGIIINTFMLENNYQLLNFIDNITRVNRGRAFYSSPQALGEFVLVDFVNNRQKRSN
;
A
#
# COMPACT_ATOMS: atom_id res chain seq x y z
N MET A 1 -3.47 31.62 -2.40
CA MET A 1 -3.64 30.31 -3.06
C MET A 1 -3.36 30.52 -4.54
N THR A 2 -2.16 30.15 -5.00
CA THR A 2 -1.78 30.20 -6.41
C THR A 2 -2.38 28.98 -7.09
N THR A 3 -3.30 29.21 -8.03
CA THR A 3 -3.86 28.17 -8.91
C THR A 3 -2.72 27.50 -9.71
N PRO A 4 -2.65 26.15 -9.75
CA PRO A 4 -1.66 25.47 -10.57
C PRO A 4 -1.90 25.82 -12.04
N ARG A 5 -0.86 26.36 -12.70
CA ARG A 5 -0.87 26.68 -14.14
C ARG A 5 -0.60 25.39 -14.90
N TYR A 6 -1.65 24.73 -15.39
CA TYR A 6 -1.50 23.61 -16.32
C TYR A 6 -1.07 24.15 -17.70
N ARG A 7 0.07 23.67 -18.20
CA ARG A 7 0.62 24.06 -19.50
C ARG A 7 0.39 22.91 -20.48
N TYR A 8 -0.67 23.01 -21.27
CA TYR A 8 -0.95 22.06 -22.33
C TYR A 8 -0.06 22.39 -23.55
N SER A 9 0.58 21.38 -24.12
CA SER A 9 1.32 21.48 -25.38
C SER A 9 0.74 20.48 -26.37
N ARG A 10 0.82 20.79 -27.67
CA ARG A 10 0.33 19.92 -28.73
C ARG A 10 1.27 18.71 -28.83
N TRP A 11 0.70 17.50 -28.90
CA TRP A 11 1.48 16.27 -29.04
C TRP A 11 2.29 16.33 -30.33
N ASP A 12 3.62 16.32 -30.22
CA ASP A 12 4.57 16.49 -31.34
C ASP A 12 5.57 15.32 -31.42
N GLY A 13 5.39 14.28 -30.61
CA GLY A 13 6.24 13.09 -30.57
C GLY A 13 7.60 13.32 -29.91
N SER A 14 7.90 14.54 -29.45
CA SER A 14 9.08 14.85 -28.61
C SER A 14 8.80 14.67 -27.12
N GLN A 15 7.51 14.58 -26.74
CA GLN A 15 7.11 14.18 -25.41
C GLN A 15 7.46 12.71 -25.20
N SER A 16 8.39 12.42 -24.27
CA SER A 16 8.61 11.04 -23.83
C SER A 16 7.29 10.48 -23.32
N GLU A 17 6.87 9.31 -23.82
CA GLU A 17 5.90 8.46 -23.11
C GLU A 17 6.26 8.48 -21.64
N PHE A 18 5.25 8.58 -20.77
CA PHE A 18 5.50 8.65 -19.35
C PHE A 18 6.06 7.28 -18.90
N THR A 19 7.40 7.20 -18.93
CA THR A 19 8.17 6.07 -18.47
C THR A 19 8.62 6.39 -17.06
N ILE A 20 8.16 5.58 -16.11
CA ILE A 20 8.65 5.63 -14.74
C ILE A 20 9.97 4.88 -14.73
N ALA A 21 11.06 5.57 -14.38
CA ALA A 21 12.36 4.89 -14.27
C ALA A 21 12.36 3.96 -13.05
N ALA A 22 12.89 2.75 -13.21
CA ALA A 22 13.01 1.79 -12.10
C ALA A 22 13.79 2.36 -10.91
N ASP A 23 14.78 3.21 -11.17
CA ASP A 23 15.55 3.94 -10.15
C ASP A 23 14.66 4.87 -9.29
N ASP A 24 13.72 5.58 -9.90
CA ASP A 24 12.81 6.49 -9.20
C ASP A 24 11.77 5.73 -8.36
N LEU A 25 11.35 4.55 -8.82
CA LEU A 25 10.47 3.64 -8.06
C LEU A 25 11.18 3.07 -6.85
N LEU A 26 12.39 2.55 -7.04
CA LEU A 26 13.20 1.99 -5.95
C LEU A 26 13.53 3.07 -4.91
N GLU A 27 13.82 4.30 -5.37
CA GLU A 27 14.02 5.47 -4.49
C GLU A 27 12.80 5.72 -3.60
N GLN A 28 11.59 5.70 -4.15
CA GLN A 28 10.36 5.92 -3.39
C GLN A 28 10.04 4.77 -2.44
N LEU A 29 10.34 3.53 -2.82
CA LEU A 29 10.13 2.35 -1.98
C LEU A 29 11.13 2.30 -0.82
N THR A 30 12.37 2.73 -1.03
CA THR A 30 13.48 2.63 -0.06
C THR A 30 13.10 3.15 1.32
N ASP A 31 12.45 4.31 1.42
CA ASP A 31 12.09 4.91 2.71
C ASP A 31 11.04 4.09 3.47
N ASP A 32 10.11 3.45 2.75
CA ASP A 32 9.09 2.59 3.35
C ASP A 32 9.65 1.22 3.71
N MET A 33 10.56 0.69 2.89
CA MET A 33 11.27 -0.56 3.16
C MET A 33 12.12 -0.46 4.43
N PHE A 34 12.81 0.67 4.64
CA PHE A 34 13.49 0.90 5.91
C PHE A 34 12.49 0.89 7.06
N ARG A 35 11.38 1.63 6.98
CA ARG A 35 10.42 1.73 8.10
C ARG A 35 9.73 0.41 8.44
N GLN A 36 9.30 -0.34 7.43
CA GLN A 36 8.41 -1.50 7.60
C GLN A 36 9.17 -2.84 7.62
N ASN A 37 10.44 -2.86 7.21
CA ASN A 37 11.27 -4.06 7.10
C ASN A 37 10.68 -5.15 6.20
N ASP A 38 9.82 -4.76 5.25
CA ASP A 38 9.16 -5.65 4.29
C ASP A 38 8.93 -4.95 2.95
N VAL A 39 9.26 -5.65 1.86
CA VAL A 39 9.12 -5.19 0.48
C VAL A 39 7.65 -5.09 0.10
N MET A 40 6.84 -6.09 0.49
CA MET A 40 5.43 -6.16 0.12
C MET A 40 4.63 -5.03 0.75
N THR A 41 4.88 -4.75 2.03
CA THR A 41 4.21 -3.65 2.72
C THR A 41 4.62 -2.29 2.14
N ALA A 42 5.90 -2.11 1.76
CA ALA A 42 6.35 -0.90 1.07
C ALA A 42 5.67 -0.71 -0.30
N MET A 43 5.46 -1.79 -1.05
CA MET A 43 4.71 -1.78 -2.31
C MET A 43 3.24 -1.40 -2.09
N LYS A 44 2.58 -1.96 -1.09
CA LYS A 44 1.20 -1.60 -0.72
C LYS A 44 1.08 -0.11 -0.38
N GLU A 45 2.04 0.42 0.37
CA GLU A 45 2.09 1.85 0.69
C GLU A 45 2.30 2.72 -0.56
N LEU A 46 3.17 2.29 -1.48
CA LEU A 46 3.36 2.96 -2.78
C LEU A 46 2.05 3.00 -3.58
N PHE A 47 1.34 1.88 -3.70
CA PHE A 47 0.06 1.81 -4.42
C PHE A 47 -1.01 2.66 -3.73
N ARG A 48 -1.06 2.63 -2.40
CA ARG A 48 -1.99 3.44 -1.60
C ARG A 48 -1.81 4.93 -1.86
N ARG A 49 -0.56 5.43 -1.83
CA ARG A 49 -0.25 6.87 -1.93
C ARG A 49 -0.10 7.39 -3.37
N GLY A 50 0.25 6.50 -4.32
CA GLY A 50 0.59 6.82 -5.69
C GLY A 50 2.07 7.20 -5.87
N ILE A 51 2.48 7.39 -7.13
CA ILE A 51 3.89 7.60 -7.50
C ILE A 51 4.12 9.07 -7.83
N HIS A 52 5.15 9.67 -7.23
CA HIS A 52 5.46 11.09 -7.39
C HIS A 52 6.75 11.25 -8.19
N LYS A 53 6.74 12.00 -9.30
CA LYS A 53 7.95 12.28 -10.10
C LYS A 53 8.57 13.61 -9.70
N ARG A 54 9.89 13.74 -9.90
CA ARG A 54 10.64 15.00 -9.65
C ARG A 54 10.15 16.20 -10.47
N ASN A 55 9.47 15.98 -11.59
CA ASN A 55 8.99 17.02 -12.51
C ASN A 55 7.52 17.44 -12.29
N ASN A 56 6.96 17.19 -11.10
CA ASN A 56 5.60 17.56 -10.72
C ASN A 56 4.48 16.74 -11.42
N ASP A 57 4.85 15.73 -12.21
CA ASP A 57 3.92 14.71 -12.71
C ASP A 57 3.67 13.65 -11.63
N ARG A 58 2.42 13.16 -11.54
CA ARG A 58 1.97 12.26 -10.46
C ARG A 58 1.08 11.17 -11.01
N VAL A 59 1.36 9.92 -10.63
CA VAL A 59 0.43 8.80 -10.74
C VAL A 59 -0.47 8.82 -9.51
N GLN A 60 -1.78 8.86 -9.73
CA GLN A 60 -2.74 8.83 -8.63
C GLN A 60 -2.71 7.48 -7.92
N GLY A 61 -2.81 7.49 -6.59
CA GLY A 61 -2.84 6.29 -5.77
C GLY A 61 -4.26 5.77 -5.54
N LEU A 62 -4.37 4.52 -5.09
CA LEU A 62 -5.66 3.87 -4.79
C LEU A 62 -6.48 4.65 -3.75
N GLN A 63 -5.82 5.27 -2.77
CA GLN A 63 -6.52 6.08 -1.76
C GLN A 63 -7.19 7.31 -2.36
N GLU A 64 -6.60 7.90 -3.40
CA GLU A 64 -7.17 9.06 -4.08
C GLU A 64 -8.41 8.67 -4.89
N PHE A 65 -8.35 7.56 -5.63
CA PHE A 65 -9.52 7.00 -6.32
C PHE A 65 -10.64 6.67 -5.34
N LEU A 66 -10.31 6.01 -4.23
CA LEU A 66 -11.27 5.71 -3.19
C LEU A 66 -11.93 6.99 -2.64
N GLN A 67 -11.16 8.07 -2.46
CA GLN A 67 -11.70 9.35 -2.02
C GLN A 67 -12.62 9.98 -3.08
N GLN A 68 -12.27 9.91 -4.36
CA GLN A 68 -13.11 10.41 -5.46
C GLN A 68 -14.43 9.64 -5.55
N LEU A 69 -14.40 8.31 -5.49
CA LEU A 69 -15.60 7.46 -5.47
C LEU A 69 -16.51 7.80 -4.29
N ARG A 70 -15.95 7.97 -3.10
CA ARG A 70 -16.72 8.40 -1.91
C ARG A 70 -17.36 9.77 -2.09
N ARG A 71 -16.69 10.70 -2.78
CA ARG A 71 -17.26 12.02 -3.11
C ARG A 71 -18.42 11.87 -4.09
N HIS A 72 -18.27 11.08 -5.15
CA HIS A 72 -19.34 10.81 -6.12
C HIS A 72 -20.56 10.16 -5.46
N ARG A 73 -20.34 9.14 -4.62
CA ARG A 73 -21.41 8.53 -3.83
C ARG A 73 -22.12 9.57 -2.97
N LYS A 74 -21.36 10.32 -2.16
CA LYS A 74 -21.92 11.33 -1.27
C LYS A 74 -22.76 12.36 -2.04
N GLN A 75 -22.26 12.85 -3.16
CA GLN A 75 -22.97 13.81 -4.01
C GLN A 75 -24.30 13.25 -4.53
N LYS A 76 -24.35 11.97 -4.94
CA LYS A 76 -25.61 11.34 -5.39
C LYS A 76 -26.61 11.20 -4.24
N LEU A 77 -26.16 10.77 -3.06
CA LEU A 77 -27.02 10.62 -1.87
C LEU A 77 -27.58 11.96 -1.37
N GLU A 78 -26.79 13.02 -1.46
CA GLU A 78 -27.20 14.38 -1.06
C GLU A 78 -28.05 15.09 -2.11
N ARG A 79 -28.02 14.63 -3.36
CA ARG A 79 -28.76 15.28 -4.46
C ARG A 79 -30.18 14.74 -4.60
N TYR A 80 -30.33 13.41 -4.60
CA TYR A 80 -31.58 12.76 -4.95
C TYR A 80 -32.41 12.33 -3.74
N ASN A 81 -33.73 12.31 -3.91
CA ASN A 81 -34.69 11.77 -2.95
C ASN A 81 -35.37 10.52 -3.53
N ILE A 82 -35.06 9.35 -2.98
CA ILE A 82 -35.63 8.08 -3.46
C ILE A 82 -37.08 7.86 -3.04
N ASP A 83 -37.53 8.52 -1.96
CA ASP A 83 -38.91 8.40 -1.47
C ASP A 83 -39.91 9.05 -2.44
N SER A 84 -39.43 9.97 -3.29
CA SER A 84 -40.27 10.68 -4.26
C SER A 84 -40.80 9.82 -5.41
N VAL A 85 -40.31 8.58 -5.57
CA VAL A 85 -40.73 7.67 -6.64
C VAL A 85 -42.21 7.30 -6.50
N VAL A 86 -42.65 6.96 -5.28
CA VAL A 86 -44.06 6.64 -5.02
C VAL A 86 -44.94 7.89 -5.12
N ASP A 87 -44.42 9.06 -4.69
CA ASP A 87 -45.12 10.33 -4.85
C ASP A 87 -45.31 10.72 -6.33
N ASP A 88 -44.35 10.40 -7.21
CA ASP A 88 -44.47 10.62 -8.65
C ASP A 88 -45.54 9.70 -9.26
N LEU A 89 -45.56 8.41 -8.87
CA LEU A 89 -46.59 7.47 -9.27
C LEU A 89 -47.98 7.94 -8.83
N ARG A 90 -48.13 8.40 -7.58
CA ARG A 90 -49.39 8.94 -7.07
C ARG A 90 -49.89 10.11 -7.93
N LYS A 91 -49.01 11.07 -8.26
CA LYS A 91 -49.36 12.21 -9.12
C LYS A 91 -49.77 11.81 -10.53
N ARG A 92 -49.11 10.82 -11.12
CA ARG A 92 -49.47 10.32 -12.45
C ARG A 92 -50.85 9.67 -12.44
N ILE A 93 -51.18 8.91 -11.39
CA ILE A 93 -52.53 8.33 -11.21
C ILE A 93 -53.57 9.43 -11.01
N ASP A 94 -53.30 10.43 -10.16
CA ASP A 94 -54.19 11.58 -9.98
C ASP A 94 -54.45 12.31 -11.31
N GLU A 95 -53.44 12.40 -12.17
CA GLU A 95 -53.57 12.99 -13.50
C GLU A 95 -54.43 12.15 -14.45
N VAL A 96 -54.31 10.81 -14.41
CA VAL A 96 -55.19 9.89 -15.13
C VAL A 96 -56.64 10.09 -14.70
N VAL A 97 -56.90 10.06 -13.39
CA VAL A 97 -58.25 10.25 -12.82
C VAL A 97 -58.82 11.62 -13.19
N ARG A 98 -58.01 12.68 -13.10
CA ARG A 98 -58.42 14.04 -13.48
C ARG A 98 -58.76 14.13 -14.97
N THR A 99 -57.95 13.51 -15.83
CA THR A 99 -58.17 13.50 -17.28
C THR A 99 -59.43 12.74 -17.63
N GLU A 100 -59.67 11.58 -17.01
CA GLU A 100 -60.90 10.81 -17.19
C GLU A 100 -62.13 11.60 -16.73
N ARG A 101 -62.08 12.27 -15.56
CA ARG A 101 -63.18 13.15 -15.08
C ARG A 101 -63.48 14.27 -16.08
N GLN A 102 -62.46 14.83 -16.74
CA GLN A 102 -62.65 15.84 -17.78
C GLN A 102 -63.25 15.24 -19.06
N GLY A 103 -62.78 14.07 -19.49
CA GLY A 103 -63.31 13.36 -20.66
C GLY A 103 -64.77 12.92 -20.48
N ILE A 104 -65.14 12.48 -19.28
CA ILE A 104 -66.53 12.19 -18.87
C ILE A 104 -67.40 13.45 -18.98
N ARG A 105 -66.93 14.60 -18.45
CA ARG A 105 -67.65 15.88 -18.54
C ARG A 105 -67.83 16.35 -19.99
N LYS A 106 -66.81 16.18 -20.82
CA LYS A 106 -66.88 16.49 -22.25
C LYS A 106 -67.87 15.58 -22.98
N SER A 107 -67.83 14.29 -22.70
CA SER A 107 -68.76 13.30 -23.26
C SER A 107 -70.21 13.57 -22.86
N LEU A 108 -70.45 14.01 -21.61
CA LEU A 108 -71.77 14.47 -21.14
C LEU A 108 -72.26 15.71 -21.90
N TYR A 109 -71.37 16.68 -22.14
CA TYR A 109 -71.71 17.90 -22.89
C TYR A 109 -72.00 17.59 -24.37
N GLU A 110 -71.27 16.67 -24.98
CA GLU A 110 -71.52 16.24 -26.36
C GLU A 110 -72.79 15.38 -26.49
N ALA A 111 -73.12 14.59 -25.46
CA ALA A 111 -74.36 13.81 -25.40
C ALA A 111 -75.59 14.72 -25.21
N SER A 112 -75.50 15.78 -24.40
CA SER A 112 -76.62 16.71 -24.18
C SER A 112 -76.97 17.56 -25.42
N GLN A 113 -76.08 17.63 -26.41
CA GLN A 113 -76.35 18.28 -27.70
C GLN A 113 -77.05 17.37 -28.73
N LYS A 114 -77.10 16.05 -28.53
CA LYS A 114 -77.73 15.11 -29.45
C LYS A 114 -79.07 14.64 -28.86
N LEU A 115 -80.21 14.84 -29.51
CA LEU A 115 -81.51 14.31 -29.05
C LEU A 115 -81.70 12.85 -29.52
N GLY A 116 -81.89 11.90 -28.58
CA GLY A 116 -82.32 10.51 -28.85
C GLY A 116 -81.96 9.49 -27.75
N ASP A 117 -82.43 8.24 -27.88
CA ASP A 117 -82.25 7.12 -26.90
C ASP A 117 -80.79 6.80 -26.53
N SER A 118 -79.81 7.25 -27.32
CA SER A 118 -78.37 7.15 -27.03
C SER A 118 -77.93 8.01 -25.83
N VAL A 119 -78.76 8.96 -25.40
CA VAL A 119 -78.49 9.89 -24.30
C VAL A 119 -78.64 9.19 -22.94
N ASP A 120 -79.66 8.34 -22.77
CA ASP A 120 -79.91 7.62 -21.50
C ASP A 120 -78.80 6.59 -21.20
N GLN A 121 -78.35 5.85 -22.21
CA GLN A 121 -77.24 4.90 -22.05
C GLN A 121 -75.92 5.60 -21.69
N THR A 122 -75.67 6.79 -22.25
CA THR A 122 -74.47 7.58 -21.96
C THR A 122 -74.54 8.16 -20.54
N HIS A 123 -75.71 8.67 -20.11
CA HIS A 123 -75.91 9.14 -18.74
C HIS A 123 -75.74 8.02 -17.71
N GLN A 124 -76.25 6.82 -17.98
CA GLN A 124 -76.13 5.69 -17.08
C GLN A 124 -74.66 5.20 -16.95
N ARG A 125 -73.91 5.14 -18.07
CA ARG A 125 -72.47 4.83 -18.04
C ARG A 125 -71.67 5.88 -17.30
N VAL A 126 -71.97 7.16 -17.50
CA VAL A 126 -71.29 8.26 -16.80
C VAL A 126 -71.53 8.21 -15.28
N ALA A 127 -72.77 7.98 -14.84
CA ALA A 127 -73.08 7.87 -13.42
C ALA A 127 -72.34 6.70 -12.74
N VAL A 128 -72.25 5.55 -13.42
CA VAL A 128 -71.48 4.39 -12.95
C VAL A 128 -69.98 4.69 -12.91
N ASN A 129 -69.45 5.33 -13.94
CA ASN A 129 -68.03 5.64 -14.04
C ASN A 129 -67.58 6.71 -13.04
N LEU A 130 -68.38 7.75 -12.78
CA LEU A 130 -68.10 8.74 -11.73
C LEU A 130 -68.15 8.12 -10.34
N GLY A 131 -69.16 7.27 -10.05
CA GLY A 131 -69.25 6.56 -8.78
C GLY A 131 -68.06 5.64 -8.53
N LYS A 132 -67.54 4.97 -9.57
CA LYS A 132 -66.30 4.18 -9.48
C LYS A 132 -65.06 5.06 -9.25
N LEU A 133 -64.95 6.20 -9.92
CA LEU A 133 -63.81 7.14 -9.75
C LEU A 133 -63.80 7.86 -8.39
N ASP A 134 -64.92 7.91 -7.68
CA ASP A 134 -65.01 8.48 -6.32
C ASP A 134 -64.73 7.45 -5.22
N LEU A 135 -64.74 6.16 -5.57
CA LEU A 135 -64.41 5.04 -4.68
C LEU A 135 -62.96 4.55 -4.83
N ILE A 136 -62.17 5.18 -5.70
CA ILE A 136 -60.77 4.81 -5.90
C ILE A 136 -60.00 4.94 -4.59
N SER A 137 -59.24 3.91 -4.25
CA SER A 137 -58.39 3.90 -3.05
C SER A 137 -57.37 5.05 -3.04
N ASP A 138 -57.15 5.65 -1.85
CA ASP A 138 -56.07 6.63 -1.64
C ASP A 138 -54.65 6.03 -1.77
N ASN A 139 -54.53 4.69 -1.74
CA ASN A 139 -53.28 3.97 -1.95
C ASN A 139 -53.03 3.73 -3.45
N VAL A 140 -51.81 4.06 -3.91
CA VAL A 140 -51.33 3.88 -5.29
C VAL A 140 -51.57 2.45 -5.80
N ALA A 141 -51.32 1.42 -4.98
CA ALA A 141 -51.49 0.02 -5.39
C ALA A 141 -52.95 -0.36 -5.65
N GLY A 142 -53.86 0.13 -4.79
CA GLY A 142 -55.30 -0.09 -4.94
C GLY A 142 -55.84 0.61 -6.18
N ALA A 143 -55.43 1.87 -6.37
CA ALA A 143 -55.83 2.66 -7.53
C ALA A 143 -55.40 2.04 -8.87
N ILE A 144 -54.18 1.50 -8.98
CA ILE A 144 -53.71 0.81 -10.19
C ILE A 144 -54.60 -0.39 -10.52
N LYS A 145 -54.91 -1.22 -9.52
CA LYS A 145 -55.73 -2.43 -9.72
C LYS A 145 -57.18 -2.09 -10.10
N GLU A 146 -57.76 -1.09 -9.45
CA GLU A 146 -59.13 -0.64 -9.74
C GLU A 146 -59.24 0.02 -11.12
N LEU A 147 -58.17 0.70 -11.57
CA LEU A 147 -58.09 1.29 -12.92
C LEU A 147 -57.77 0.26 -14.02
N GLU A 148 -57.19 -0.90 -13.69
CA GLU A 148 -56.98 -1.99 -14.65
C GLU A 148 -58.30 -2.58 -15.15
N ASP A 149 -59.26 -2.79 -14.25
CA ASP A 149 -60.60 -3.29 -14.56
C ASP A 149 -61.58 -2.17 -14.99
N TYR A 150 -61.11 -0.93 -15.15
CA TYR A 150 -61.93 0.24 -15.42
C TYR A 150 -62.18 0.50 -16.92
N ASP A 151 -63.44 0.73 -17.31
CA ASP A 151 -63.84 1.08 -18.67
C ASP A 151 -63.72 2.60 -18.92
N PHE A 152 -62.54 3.03 -19.36
CA PHE A 152 -62.24 4.44 -19.67
C PHE A 152 -63.11 4.99 -20.81
N MET A 153 -63.68 6.17 -20.62
CA MET A 153 -64.35 6.95 -21.66
C MET A 153 -63.36 7.81 -22.46
N ASP A 154 -62.29 8.30 -21.81
CA ASP A 154 -61.28 9.12 -22.46
C ASP A 154 -60.10 8.28 -22.98
N SER A 155 -59.83 8.37 -24.28
CA SER A 155 -58.72 7.63 -24.89
C SER A 155 -57.33 8.04 -24.39
N LYS A 156 -57.16 9.30 -23.97
CA LYS A 156 -55.90 9.83 -23.41
C LYS A 156 -55.70 9.32 -21.99
N ALA A 157 -56.74 9.30 -21.16
CA ALA A 157 -56.65 8.72 -19.82
C ALA A 157 -56.27 7.24 -19.85
N ARG A 158 -56.85 6.48 -20.79
CA ARG A 158 -56.48 5.07 -21.03
C ARG A 158 -55.01 4.91 -21.44
N GLN A 159 -54.52 5.76 -22.34
CA GLN A 159 -53.10 5.74 -22.77
C GLN A 159 -52.17 6.04 -21.59
N MET A 160 -52.46 7.07 -20.81
CA MET A 160 -51.67 7.43 -19.62
C MET A 160 -51.63 6.31 -18.59
N HIS A 161 -52.76 5.62 -18.34
CA HIS A 161 -52.78 4.45 -17.47
C HIS A 161 -51.93 3.29 -18.02
N GLN A 162 -52.04 3.00 -19.32
CA GLN A 162 -51.21 1.99 -19.98
C GLN A 162 -49.72 2.33 -19.92
N GLU A 163 -49.32 3.59 -20.00
CA GLU A 163 -47.93 4.03 -19.83
C GLU A 163 -47.39 3.74 -18.42
N ILE A 164 -48.19 3.97 -17.38
CA ILE A 164 -47.81 3.66 -15.99
C ILE A 164 -47.64 2.14 -15.82
N LEU A 165 -48.59 1.34 -16.33
CA LEU A 165 -48.49 -0.11 -16.30
C LEU A 165 -47.27 -0.61 -17.06
N ASN A 166 -47.00 -0.06 -18.25
CA ASN A 166 -45.84 -0.43 -19.04
C ASN A 166 -44.53 -0.05 -18.35
N MET A 167 -44.46 1.09 -17.67
CA MET A 167 -43.29 1.49 -16.88
C MET A 167 -43.03 0.52 -15.72
N LEU A 168 -44.07 0.17 -14.95
CA LEU A 168 -43.96 -0.79 -13.85
C LEU A 168 -43.57 -2.19 -14.37
N LYS A 169 -44.16 -2.63 -15.48
CA LYS A 169 -43.83 -3.88 -16.17
C LYS A 169 -42.46 -3.85 -16.87
N GLN A 170 -41.92 -2.70 -17.24
CA GLN A 170 -40.56 -2.63 -17.78
C GLN A 170 -39.49 -2.81 -16.68
N GLN A 171 -39.83 -2.47 -15.44
CA GLN A 171 -38.92 -2.66 -14.30
C GLN A 171 -39.08 -4.05 -13.64
N ILE A 172 -40.18 -4.75 -13.94
CA ILE A 172 -40.44 -6.13 -13.54
C ILE A 172 -40.57 -6.94 -14.82
N VAL A 173 -39.52 -7.66 -15.25
CA VAL A 173 -39.49 -8.50 -16.47
C VAL A 173 -40.88 -8.98 -16.89
N ASP A 174 -41.22 -8.70 -18.15
CA ASP A 174 -42.50 -8.99 -18.79
C ASP A 174 -43.15 -10.23 -18.17
N HIS A 175 -44.36 -10.08 -17.62
CA HIS A 175 -45.08 -11.17 -16.95
C HIS A 175 -45.64 -12.21 -17.95
N THR A 176 -44.88 -12.60 -18.97
CA THR A 176 -45.38 -13.57 -19.93
C THR A 176 -45.37 -14.97 -19.34
N SER A 177 -46.20 -15.84 -19.93
CA SER A 177 -46.15 -17.27 -19.61
C SER A 177 -44.81 -17.92 -19.99
N GLN A 178 -43.96 -17.25 -20.77
CA GLN A 178 -42.62 -17.73 -21.12
C GLN A 178 -41.63 -17.48 -19.98
N ASP A 179 -41.72 -16.37 -19.25
CA ASP A 179 -40.82 -16.04 -18.14
C ASP A 179 -41.00 -16.98 -16.95
N ILE A 180 -42.24 -17.34 -16.62
CA ILE A 180 -42.54 -18.35 -15.60
C ILE A 180 -41.98 -19.73 -16.00
N LYS A 181 -42.02 -20.08 -17.30
CA LYS A 181 -41.41 -21.33 -17.79
C LYS A 181 -39.89 -21.27 -17.73
N MET A 182 -39.30 -20.13 -18.06
CA MET A 182 -37.86 -19.91 -17.97
C MET A 182 -37.38 -20.04 -16.52
N LEU A 183 -38.06 -19.40 -15.56
CA LEU A 183 -37.69 -19.47 -14.14
C LEU A 183 -37.79 -20.90 -13.58
N ARG A 184 -38.76 -21.68 -14.05
CA ARG A 184 -38.86 -23.12 -13.70
C ARG A 184 -37.70 -23.94 -14.25
N GLU A 185 -37.36 -23.72 -15.52
CA GLU A 185 -36.24 -24.39 -16.17
C GLU A 185 -34.92 -24.05 -15.48
N LEU A 186 -34.72 -22.76 -15.18
CA LEU A 186 -33.57 -22.28 -14.42
C LEU A 186 -33.52 -22.88 -13.01
N THR A 187 -34.66 -22.96 -12.32
CA THR A 187 -34.76 -23.58 -10.99
C THR A 187 -34.33 -25.05 -11.03
N HIS A 188 -34.70 -25.78 -12.10
CA HIS A 188 -34.26 -27.15 -12.30
C HIS A 188 -32.73 -27.22 -12.48
N MET A 189 -32.18 -26.40 -13.38
CA MET A 189 -30.74 -26.37 -13.66
C MET A 189 -29.89 -25.96 -12.44
N LEU A 190 -30.32 -24.94 -11.68
CA LEU A 190 -29.63 -24.51 -10.45
C LEU A 190 -29.64 -25.61 -9.38
N ARG A 191 -30.69 -26.43 -9.32
CA ARG A 191 -30.74 -27.58 -8.41
C ARG A 191 -29.80 -28.69 -8.85
N GLU A 192 -29.70 -28.97 -10.14
CA GLU A 192 -28.74 -29.93 -10.70
C GLU A 192 -27.29 -29.51 -10.44
N GLU A 193 -26.98 -28.23 -10.60
CA GLU A 193 -25.65 -27.67 -10.33
C GLU A 193 -25.28 -27.73 -8.84
N LEU A 194 -26.24 -27.45 -7.95
CA LEU A 194 -26.08 -27.66 -6.50
C LEU A 194 -25.84 -29.13 -6.13
N MET A 195 -26.27 -30.07 -6.96
CA MET A 195 -25.99 -31.51 -6.81
C MET A 195 -24.67 -31.94 -7.47
N GLY A 196 -23.90 -31.00 -8.05
CA GLY A 196 -22.64 -31.26 -8.73
C GLY A 196 -22.78 -31.83 -10.15
N LEU A 197 -23.98 -31.78 -10.74
CA LEU A 197 -24.22 -32.17 -12.13
C LEU A 197 -23.90 -31.01 -13.08
N LYS A 198 -23.62 -31.32 -14.36
CA LYS A 198 -23.48 -30.32 -15.44
C LYS A 198 -24.76 -30.29 -16.28
N PRO A 199 -25.71 -29.38 -16.02
CA PRO A 199 -26.91 -29.22 -16.84
C PRO A 199 -26.57 -28.96 -18.33
N ASP A 200 -27.45 -29.38 -19.24
CA ASP A 200 -27.32 -29.03 -20.66
C ASP A 200 -27.98 -27.67 -20.95
N TYR A 201 -27.15 -26.65 -21.02
CA TYR A 201 -27.58 -25.26 -21.17
C TYR A 201 -28.00 -24.90 -22.60
N ARG A 202 -27.71 -25.75 -23.60
CA ARG A 202 -28.05 -25.47 -25.00
C ARG A 202 -29.55 -25.40 -25.22
N GLU A 203 -30.32 -26.21 -24.50
CA GLU A 203 -31.79 -26.24 -24.62
C GLU A 203 -32.44 -24.97 -24.05
N LEU A 204 -31.87 -24.38 -23.00
CA LEU A 204 -32.34 -23.10 -22.45
C LEU A 204 -31.98 -21.94 -23.39
N LEU A 205 -30.79 -21.97 -23.99
CA LEU A 205 -30.35 -20.96 -24.95
C LEU A 205 -31.13 -20.99 -26.27
N ASP A 206 -31.47 -22.18 -26.76
CA ASP A 206 -32.29 -22.34 -27.97
C ASP A 206 -33.74 -21.83 -27.76
N LYS A 207 -34.27 -22.00 -26.54
CA LYS A 207 -35.65 -21.57 -26.20
C LYS A 207 -35.77 -20.12 -25.74
N PHE A 208 -34.77 -19.57 -25.05
CA PHE A 208 -34.87 -18.28 -24.34
C PHE A 208 -33.73 -17.29 -24.68
N GLY A 209 -32.74 -17.68 -25.49
CA GLY A 209 -31.59 -16.83 -25.84
C GLY A 209 -31.95 -15.54 -26.59
N SER A 210 -33.09 -15.50 -27.30
CA SER A 210 -33.56 -14.31 -28.01
C SER A 210 -33.95 -13.14 -27.09
N MET A 211 -34.15 -13.38 -25.79
CA MET A 211 -34.54 -12.35 -24.82
C MET A 211 -33.37 -11.45 -24.39
N PHE A 212 -32.12 -11.87 -24.63
CA PHE A 212 -30.91 -11.18 -24.19
C PHE A 212 -30.33 -10.20 -25.22
N GLY A 213 -31.04 -9.98 -26.34
CA GLY A 213 -30.67 -8.97 -27.33
C GLY A 213 -29.22 -9.10 -27.85
N SER A 214 -28.43 -8.04 -27.70
CA SER A 214 -27.09 -7.84 -28.28
C SER A 214 -25.97 -8.75 -27.76
N ILE A 215 -26.25 -9.68 -26.83
CA ILE A 215 -25.26 -10.61 -26.30
C ILE A 215 -25.11 -11.78 -27.28
N SER A 216 -23.96 -11.89 -27.93
CA SER A 216 -23.65 -13.03 -28.79
C SER A 216 -23.34 -14.25 -27.91
N SER A 217 -24.23 -15.25 -27.91
CA SER A 217 -24.13 -16.50 -27.14
C SER A 217 -24.09 -16.34 -25.61
N PRO A 218 -25.21 -15.99 -24.96
CA PRO A 218 -25.28 -15.89 -23.50
C PRO A 218 -24.98 -17.24 -22.82
N THR A 219 -24.44 -17.19 -21.60
CA THR A 219 -24.11 -18.35 -20.75
C THR A 219 -25.05 -18.42 -19.55
N LEU A 220 -25.10 -19.56 -18.84
CA LEU A 220 -25.90 -19.67 -17.60
C LEU A 220 -25.49 -18.60 -16.58
N ASP A 221 -24.20 -18.32 -16.46
CA ASP A 221 -23.68 -17.29 -15.57
C ASP A 221 -24.24 -15.91 -15.93
N ASP A 222 -24.39 -15.59 -17.22
CA ASP A 222 -25.01 -14.34 -17.68
C ASP A 222 -26.50 -14.28 -17.31
N PHE A 223 -27.21 -15.42 -17.36
CA PHE A 223 -28.61 -15.51 -16.93
C PHE A 223 -28.74 -15.31 -15.41
N ILE A 224 -27.87 -15.94 -14.63
CA ILE A 224 -27.83 -15.80 -13.18
C ILE A 224 -27.49 -14.36 -12.82
N GLU A 225 -26.50 -13.75 -13.47
CA GLU A 225 -26.09 -12.37 -13.24
C GLU A 225 -27.21 -11.38 -13.55
N HIS A 226 -27.95 -11.58 -14.64
CA HIS A 226 -29.09 -10.74 -15.00
C HIS A 226 -30.20 -10.76 -13.94
N ILE A 227 -30.59 -11.97 -13.49
CA ILE A 227 -31.63 -12.14 -12.46
C ILE A 227 -31.14 -11.64 -11.09
N GLU A 228 -29.88 -11.91 -10.74
CA GLU A 228 -29.23 -11.42 -9.52
C GLU A 228 -29.24 -9.89 -9.49
N ASP A 229 -28.89 -9.24 -10.60
CA ASP A 229 -28.90 -7.80 -10.71
C ASP A 229 -30.29 -7.20 -10.50
N GLN A 230 -31.33 -7.83 -11.04
CA GLN A 230 -32.72 -7.40 -10.85
C GLN A 230 -33.21 -7.57 -9.42
N ILE A 231 -32.95 -8.72 -8.80
CA ILE A 231 -33.30 -9.00 -7.40
C ILE A 231 -32.63 -7.96 -6.50
N ILE A 232 -31.34 -7.75 -6.67
CA ILE A 232 -30.58 -6.80 -5.84
C ILE A 232 -31.02 -5.36 -6.13
N GLN A 233 -31.34 -4.97 -7.37
CA GLN A 233 -31.88 -3.63 -7.67
C GLN A 233 -33.22 -3.37 -7.00
N THR A 234 -34.16 -4.32 -7.09
CA THR A 234 -35.49 -4.21 -6.48
C THR A 234 -35.39 -4.14 -4.95
N HIS A 235 -34.56 -5.00 -4.36
CA HIS A 235 -34.31 -4.97 -2.93
C HIS A 235 -33.55 -3.72 -2.48
N ALA A 236 -32.60 -3.21 -3.27
CA ALA A 236 -31.87 -1.98 -2.95
C ALA A 236 -32.80 -0.78 -2.97
N LEU A 237 -33.71 -0.70 -3.93
CA LEU A 237 -34.74 0.34 -4.02
C LEU A 237 -35.64 0.32 -2.78
N SER A 238 -36.26 -0.83 -2.49
CA SER A 238 -37.12 -1.02 -1.31
C SER A 238 -36.37 -0.73 0.01
N LYS A 239 -35.12 -1.20 0.18
CA LYS A 239 -34.33 -0.95 1.40
C LYS A 239 -33.88 0.50 1.57
N SER A 240 -33.73 1.24 0.48
CA SER A 240 -33.23 2.63 0.51
C SER A 240 -34.33 3.66 0.78
N MET A 241 -35.61 3.27 0.63
CA MET A 241 -36.77 4.08 0.96
C MET A 241 -37.05 4.13 2.47
N SER A 242 -37.82 5.14 2.91
CA SER A 242 -38.40 5.20 4.25
C SER A 242 -39.42 4.07 4.48
N GLN A 243 -39.65 3.70 5.74
CA GLN A 243 -40.42 2.48 6.07
C GLN A 243 -41.88 2.52 5.57
N ASN A 244 -42.51 3.70 5.57
CA ASN A 244 -43.89 3.85 5.07
C ASN A 244 -43.94 3.76 3.54
N ILE A 245 -43.03 4.45 2.85
CA ILE A 245 -42.95 4.44 1.38
C ILE A 245 -42.53 3.06 0.86
N LYS A 246 -41.64 2.38 1.58
CA LYS A 246 -41.25 1.01 1.29
C LYS A 246 -42.45 0.06 1.24
N GLN A 247 -43.34 0.12 2.24
CA GLN A 247 -44.54 -0.71 2.28
C GLN A 247 -45.46 -0.41 1.10
N GLU A 248 -45.68 0.88 0.82
CA GLU A 248 -46.50 1.31 -0.32
C GLU A 248 -45.89 0.87 -1.66
N PHE A 249 -44.57 0.96 -1.82
CA PHE A 249 -43.87 0.47 -3.00
C PHE A 249 -43.98 -1.06 -3.13
N GLU A 250 -43.79 -1.81 -2.04
CA GLU A 250 -43.95 -3.27 -2.03
C GLU A 250 -45.39 -3.69 -2.40
N ASP A 251 -46.40 -2.94 -1.95
CA ASP A 251 -47.81 -3.15 -2.32
C ASP A 251 -48.05 -2.88 -3.81
N VAL A 252 -47.49 -1.78 -4.36
CA VAL A 252 -47.56 -1.45 -5.79
C VAL A 252 -46.94 -2.57 -6.62
N MET A 253 -45.74 -3.02 -6.25
CA MET A 253 -45.05 -4.10 -6.95
C MET A 253 -45.82 -5.43 -6.84
N ALA A 254 -46.40 -5.73 -5.68
CA ALA A 254 -47.22 -6.92 -5.49
C ALA A 254 -48.52 -6.89 -6.31
N SER A 255 -49.09 -5.70 -6.56
CA SER A 255 -50.32 -5.55 -7.35
C SER A 255 -50.13 -5.87 -8.84
N VAL A 256 -48.95 -5.59 -9.38
CA VAL A 256 -48.61 -5.83 -10.80
C VAL A 256 -48.08 -7.26 -11.02
N GLN A 257 -47.52 -7.89 -9.98
CA GLN A 257 -46.94 -9.23 -10.06
C GLN A 257 -48.00 -10.34 -9.95
N SER A 258 -47.89 -11.37 -10.78
CA SER A 258 -48.71 -12.58 -10.62
C SER A 258 -48.23 -13.43 -9.42
N GLU A 259 -49.18 -14.01 -8.69
CA GLU A 259 -48.91 -14.93 -7.55
C GLU A 259 -47.96 -16.08 -7.93
N LYS A 260 -48.08 -16.56 -9.18
CA LYS A 260 -47.24 -17.64 -9.72
C LYS A 260 -45.79 -17.19 -9.92
N TYR A 261 -45.57 -16.00 -10.48
CA TYR A 261 -44.23 -15.45 -10.71
C TYR A 261 -43.47 -15.22 -9.40
N LYS A 262 -44.17 -14.69 -8.38
CA LYS A 262 -43.61 -14.45 -7.05
C LYS A 262 -43.04 -15.71 -6.41
N ASN A 263 -43.78 -16.83 -6.50
CA ASN A 263 -43.34 -18.10 -5.93
C ASN A 263 -42.09 -18.65 -6.65
N GLU A 264 -42.08 -18.65 -7.99
CA GLU A 264 -40.93 -19.13 -8.76
C GLU A 264 -39.68 -18.25 -8.55
N MET A 265 -39.84 -16.92 -8.48
CA MET A 265 -38.72 -16.01 -8.19
C MET A 265 -38.15 -16.21 -6.79
N SER A 266 -39.00 -16.46 -5.80
CA SER A 266 -38.54 -16.77 -4.43
C SER A 266 -37.70 -18.04 -4.40
N ASP A 267 -38.10 -19.07 -5.16
CA ASP A 267 -37.35 -20.32 -5.29
C ASP A 267 -35.99 -20.08 -5.94
N VAL A 268 -35.94 -19.37 -7.07
CA VAL A 268 -34.69 -18.99 -7.77
C VAL A 268 -33.77 -18.18 -6.85
N ALA A 269 -34.29 -17.13 -6.20
CA ALA A 269 -33.50 -16.29 -5.30
C ALA A 269 -32.86 -17.10 -4.16
N SER A 270 -33.59 -18.07 -3.61
CA SER A 270 -33.08 -18.94 -2.55
C SER A 270 -31.96 -19.88 -3.01
N LEU A 271 -31.99 -20.32 -4.27
CA LEU A 271 -30.97 -21.18 -4.86
C LEU A 271 -29.72 -20.39 -5.22
N ILE A 272 -29.87 -19.21 -5.84
CA ILE A 272 -28.76 -18.29 -6.14
C ILE A 272 -28.03 -17.91 -4.85
N ALA A 273 -28.76 -17.55 -3.80
CA ALA A 273 -28.18 -17.21 -2.50
C ALA A 273 -27.37 -18.36 -1.86
N LYS A 274 -27.76 -19.62 -2.09
CA LYS A 274 -27.05 -20.81 -1.63
C LYS A 274 -25.80 -21.11 -2.46
N LEU A 275 -25.87 -20.92 -3.78
CA LEU A 275 -24.74 -21.11 -4.69
C LEU A 275 -23.62 -20.09 -4.46
N LYS A 276 -23.95 -18.82 -4.23
CA LYS A 276 -22.98 -17.72 -4.12
C LYS A 276 -22.67 -17.27 -2.68
N LEU A 277 -22.78 -18.16 -1.69
CA LEU A 277 -22.46 -17.96 -0.26
C LEU A 277 -21.60 -16.70 0.02
N GLY A 278 -22.27 -15.60 0.36
CA GLY A 278 -21.66 -14.42 0.98
C GLY A 278 -21.14 -13.27 0.09
N LYS A 279 -21.30 -13.27 -1.24
CA LYS A 279 -20.61 -12.25 -2.07
C LYS A 279 -21.32 -10.92 -2.32
N GLU A 280 -22.64 -10.81 -2.39
CA GLU A 280 -23.29 -9.50 -2.54
C GLU A 280 -24.63 -9.41 -1.78
N SER A 281 -24.68 -8.61 -0.73
CA SER A 281 -25.94 -8.24 -0.09
C SER A 281 -26.38 -6.87 -0.59
N ALA A 282 -27.68 -6.70 -0.85
CA ALA A 282 -28.25 -5.41 -1.19
C ALA A 282 -27.90 -4.38 -0.10
N THR A 283 -27.00 -3.46 -0.44
CA THR A 283 -26.54 -2.37 0.41
C THR A 283 -27.67 -1.37 0.61
N LYS A 284 -27.92 -1.00 1.86
CA LYS A 284 -28.86 0.09 2.17
C LYS A 284 -28.17 1.42 1.88
N HIS A 285 -28.77 2.26 1.05
CA HIS A 285 -28.34 3.63 0.81
C HIS A 285 -29.32 4.59 1.48
N SER A 286 -28.81 5.58 2.19
CA SER A 286 -29.63 6.62 2.82
C SER A 286 -29.55 7.89 1.98
N PHE A 287 -30.62 8.15 1.23
CA PHE A 287 -30.78 9.35 0.43
C PHE A 287 -31.28 10.50 1.31
N THR A 288 -30.71 11.68 1.16
CA THR A 288 -31.06 12.87 1.96
C THR A 288 -31.30 14.10 1.09
N GLY A 289 -31.30 13.95 -0.24
CA GLY A 289 -31.48 15.06 -1.16
C GLY A 289 -32.93 15.48 -1.33
N GLU A 290 -33.12 16.47 -2.20
CA GLU A 290 -34.43 17.07 -2.49
C GLU A 290 -34.88 16.83 -3.95
N GLU A 291 -33.96 16.48 -4.85
CA GLU A 291 -34.29 16.26 -6.26
C GLU A 291 -35.16 15.02 -6.42
N ARG A 292 -36.35 15.23 -6.99
CA ARG A 292 -37.32 14.16 -7.21
C ARG A 292 -36.86 13.22 -8.33
N LEU A 293 -37.19 11.95 -8.18
CA LEU A 293 -36.88 10.89 -9.10
C LEU A 293 -38.15 10.20 -9.55
N ASP A 294 -38.21 9.87 -10.84
CA ASP A 294 -39.13 8.84 -11.31
C ASP A 294 -38.51 7.44 -11.10
N LEU A 295 -39.30 6.40 -11.33
CA LEU A 295 -38.87 5.01 -11.13
C LEU A 295 -37.66 4.64 -12.00
N SER A 296 -37.65 5.07 -13.27
CA SER A 296 -36.58 4.71 -14.22
C SER A 296 -35.25 5.37 -13.86
N ARG A 297 -35.29 6.63 -13.43
CA ARG A 297 -34.10 7.35 -12.98
C ARG A 297 -33.61 6.84 -11.63
N ALA A 298 -34.52 6.43 -10.73
CA ALA A 298 -34.14 5.83 -9.45
C ALA A 298 -33.37 4.51 -9.63
N THR A 299 -33.80 3.64 -10.55
CA THR A 299 -33.09 2.39 -10.83
C THR A 299 -31.74 2.64 -11.51
N GLU A 300 -31.64 3.62 -12.40
CA GLU A 300 -30.36 4.04 -12.99
C GLU A 300 -29.36 4.56 -11.94
N VAL A 301 -29.81 5.43 -11.02
CA VAL A 301 -28.98 5.96 -9.92
C VAL A 301 -28.50 4.83 -9.01
N LEU A 302 -29.36 3.85 -8.71
CA LEU A 302 -28.98 2.69 -7.89
C LEU A 302 -27.99 1.77 -8.63
N LYS A 303 -28.13 1.59 -9.95
CA LYS A 303 -27.17 0.85 -10.76
C LYS A 303 -25.78 1.50 -10.73
N GLU A 304 -25.73 2.82 -10.89
CA GLU A 304 -24.50 3.60 -10.74
C GLU A 304 -23.90 3.47 -9.33
N MET A 305 -24.74 3.50 -8.30
CA MET A 305 -24.32 3.34 -6.92
C MET A 305 -23.68 1.97 -6.65
N ARG A 306 -24.26 0.90 -7.19
CA ARG A 306 -23.71 -0.45 -7.07
C ARG A 306 -22.36 -0.59 -7.76
N ALA A 307 -22.18 0.01 -8.94
CA ALA A 307 -20.90 0.04 -9.63
C ALA A 307 -19.82 0.72 -8.76
N ILE A 308 -20.16 1.87 -8.15
CA ILE A 308 -19.26 2.56 -7.21
C ILE A 308 -18.93 1.67 -6.01
N ASP A 309 -19.91 0.97 -5.43
CA ASP A 309 -19.69 0.11 -4.26
C ASP A 309 -18.87 -1.15 -4.60
N ARG A 310 -19.01 -1.73 -5.79
CA ARG A 310 -18.17 -2.84 -6.30
C ARG A 310 -16.73 -2.36 -6.45
N LEU A 311 -16.52 -1.23 -7.14
CA LEU A 311 -15.20 -0.66 -7.34
C LEU A 311 -14.55 -0.22 -6.01
N GLU A 312 -15.29 0.37 -5.08
CA GLU A 312 -14.80 0.70 -3.73
C GLU A 312 -14.35 -0.57 -2.97
N ARG A 313 -15.07 -1.69 -3.11
CA ARG A 313 -14.66 -2.98 -2.52
C ARG A 313 -13.36 -3.49 -3.15
N SER A 314 -13.26 -3.53 -4.48
CA SER A 314 -12.04 -3.95 -5.18
C SER A 314 -10.84 -3.08 -4.83
N LEU A 315 -11.00 -1.75 -4.75
CA LEU A 315 -9.94 -0.85 -4.34
C LEU A 315 -9.51 -1.06 -2.87
N ARG A 316 -10.45 -1.33 -1.96
CA ARG A 316 -10.12 -1.63 -0.56
C ARG A 316 -9.38 -2.94 -0.42
N ASP A 317 -9.79 -3.96 -1.17
CA ASP A 317 -9.12 -5.24 -1.22
C ASP A 317 -7.68 -5.07 -1.73
N ALA A 318 -7.52 -4.38 -2.86
CA ALA A 318 -6.22 -4.04 -3.43
C ALA A 318 -5.30 -3.26 -2.48
N ILE A 319 -5.83 -2.33 -1.68
CA ILE A 319 -5.05 -1.62 -0.66
C ILE A 319 -4.54 -2.58 0.44
N GLN A 320 -5.31 -3.62 0.77
CA GLN A 320 -4.96 -4.59 1.82
C GLN A 320 -4.03 -5.70 1.31
N THR A 321 -4.37 -6.28 0.15
CA THR A 321 -3.67 -7.42 -0.44
C THR A 321 -2.45 -6.97 -1.24
N GLY A 322 -2.49 -5.79 -1.85
CA GLY A 322 -1.51 -5.33 -2.84
C GLY A 322 -1.81 -5.84 -4.26
N ASP A 323 -2.88 -6.60 -4.45
CA ASP A 323 -3.28 -7.15 -5.74
C ASP A 323 -4.17 -6.16 -6.50
N LEU A 324 -3.75 -5.79 -7.70
CA LEU A 324 -4.44 -4.83 -8.57
C LEU A 324 -5.27 -5.51 -9.66
N GLU A 325 -5.22 -6.83 -9.81
CA GLU A 325 -5.83 -7.52 -10.95
C GLU A 325 -7.34 -7.42 -10.98
N ASN A 326 -7.99 -7.45 -9.81
CA ASN A 326 -9.45 -7.39 -9.67
C ASN A 326 -10.06 -5.99 -9.91
N ILE A 327 -9.28 -4.99 -10.32
CA ILE A 327 -9.76 -3.64 -10.59
C ILE A 327 -9.96 -3.46 -12.10
N ASP A 328 -11.21 -3.20 -12.50
CA ASP A 328 -11.57 -2.86 -13.87
C ASP A 328 -11.12 -1.42 -14.23
N PRO A 329 -10.24 -1.25 -15.24
CA PRO A 329 -9.72 0.05 -15.64
C PRO A 329 -10.78 0.96 -16.31
N ASP A 330 -11.75 0.39 -17.02
CA ASP A 330 -12.77 1.13 -17.73
C ASP A 330 -13.86 1.65 -16.77
N GLU A 331 -14.23 0.84 -15.77
CA GLU A 331 -15.10 1.31 -14.69
C GLU A 331 -14.44 2.42 -13.86
N LEU A 332 -13.14 2.29 -13.58
CA LEU A 332 -12.40 3.32 -12.87
C LEU A 332 -12.34 4.63 -13.68
N ALA A 333 -12.11 4.55 -15.00
CA ALA A 333 -12.11 5.72 -15.88
C ALA A 333 -13.44 6.47 -15.87
N ARG A 334 -14.56 5.73 -15.85
CA ARG A 334 -15.91 6.31 -15.85
C ARG A 334 -16.14 7.26 -14.67
N TRP A 335 -15.58 6.96 -13.50
CA TRP A 335 -15.81 7.73 -12.28
C TRP A 335 -14.66 8.66 -11.91
N SER A 336 -13.43 8.31 -12.26
CA SER A 336 -12.23 9.06 -11.88
C SER A 336 -11.55 9.78 -13.06
N GLY A 337 -12.07 9.62 -14.28
CA GLY A 337 -11.57 10.21 -15.52
C GLY A 337 -10.49 9.37 -16.21
N ASP A 338 -10.16 9.71 -17.46
CA ASP A 338 -9.21 8.95 -18.29
C ASP A 338 -7.79 8.87 -17.68
N GLY A 339 -7.40 9.87 -16.89
CA GLY A 339 -6.14 9.86 -16.15
C GLY A 339 -6.05 8.76 -15.07
N ALA A 340 -7.19 8.26 -14.60
CA ALA A 340 -7.24 7.20 -13.60
C ALA A 340 -6.94 5.83 -14.20
N LYS A 341 -7.44 5.56 -15.41
CA LYS A 341 -7.09 4.34 -16.18
C LYS A 341 -5.59 4.28 -16.42
N TYR A 342 -5.04 5.37 -16.95
CA TYR A 342 -3.61 5.51 -17.15
C TYR A 342 -2.81 5.27 -15.87
N SER A 343 -3.25 5.86 -14.76
CA SER A 343 -2.58 5.71 -13.47
C SER A 343 -2.64 4.26 -12.95
N LEU A 344 -3.78 3.58 -13.10
CA LEU A 344 -3.92 2.17 -12.70
C LEU A 344 -3.01 1.25 -13.54
N GLU A 345 -2.97 1.43 -14.86
CA GLU A 345 -2.07 0.69 -15.74
C GLU A 345 -0.61 0.88 -15.31
N LYS A 346 -0.21 2.11 -15.00
CA LYS A 346 1.14 2.39 -14.49
C LYS A 346 1.42 1.79 -13.11
N LEU A 347 0.42 1.69 -12.23
CA LEU A 347 0.58 0.99 -10.95
C LEU A 347 0.77 -0.53 -11.16
N LYS A 348 0.02 -1.14 -12.09
CA LYS A 348 0.17 -2.56 -12.46
C LYS A 348 1.55 -2.86 -13.06
N GLU A 349 2.12 -1.94 -13.84
CA GLU A 349 3.46 -2.08 -14.42
C GLU A 349 4.61 -2.01 -13.41
N VAL A 350 4.42 -1.44 -12.20
CA VAL A 350 5.52 -1.18 -11.24
C VAL A 350 6.31 -2.46 -10.93
N LYS A 351 5.62 -3.56 -10.68
CA LYS A 351 6.25 -4.85 -10.36
C LYS A 351 7.15 -5.30 -11.51
N HIS A 352 6.62 -5.29 -12.73
CA HIS A 352 7.34 -5.66 -13.95
C HIS A 352 8.56 -4.78 -14.17
N ILE A 353 8.43 -3.45 -14.02
CA ILE A 353 9.54 -2.50 -14.19
C ILE A 353 10.69 -2.79 -13.20
N LEU A 354 10.37 -3.14 -11.95
CA LEU A 354 11.37 -3.45 -10.93
C LEU A 354 12.04 -4.83 -11.15
N GLU A 355 11.29 -5.80 -11.67
CA GLU A 355 11.79 -7.13 -12.05
C GLU A 355 12.69 -7.06 -13.30
N GLU A 356 12.28 -6.34 -14.35
CA GLU A 356 13.07 -6.14 -15.57
C GLU A 356 14.38 -5.40 -15.30
N ALA A 357 14.35 -4.41 -14.40
CA ALA A 357 15.56 -3.73 -13.93
C ALA A 357 16.47 -4.62 -13.06
N GLY A 358 16.00 -5.81 -12.69
CA GLY A 358 16.70 -6.77 -11.87
C GLY A 358 16.84 -6.34 -10.42
N TYR A 359 15.94 -5.49 -9.90
CA TYR A 359 15.96 -5.04 -8.50
C TYR A 359 15.20 -5.97 -7.56
N MET A 360 14.17 -6.65 -8.06
CA MET A 360 13.32 -7.57 -7.31
C MET A 360 13.07 -8.85 -8.10
N ILE A 361 12.72 -9.91 -7.39
CA ILE A 361 12.31 -11.21 -7.95
C ILE A 361 11.15 -11.78 -7.15
N GLY A 362 10.27 -12.55 -7.80
CA GLY A 362 9.23 -13.35 -7.14
C GLY A 362 7.80 -12.87 -7.40
N GLU A 363 6.89 -13.81 -7.65
CA GLU A 363 5.49 -13.47 -7.95
C GLU A 363 4.67 -13.19 -6.68
N ASP A 364 4.62 -14.13 -5.75
CA ASP A 364 3.84 -14.01 -4.50
C ASP A 364 4.66 -13.45 -3.31
N HIS A 365 5.97 -13.65 -3.35
CA HIS A 365 6.91 -13.20 -2.34
C HIS A 365 8.02 -12.41 -3.03
N LEU A 366 7.81 -11.08 -3.11
CA LEU A 366 8.81 -10.17 -3.67
C LEU A 366 10.04 -10.11 -2.76
N GLU A 367 11.17 -10.55 -3.27
CA GLU A 367 12.47 -10.45 -2.62
C GLU A 367 13.38 -9.49 -3.40
N LEU A 368 14.25 -8.78 -2.69
CA LEU A 368 15.26 -7.95 -3.33
C LEU A 368 16.41 -8.78 -3.87
N THR A 369 16.85 -8.43 -5.07
CA THR A 369 18.11 -8.97 -5.60
C THR A 369 19.32 -8.30 -4.95
N PRO A 370 20.53 -8.89 -5.07
CA PRO A 370 21.77 -8.22 -4.67
C PRO A 370 21.99 -6.86 -5.35
N LEU A 371 21.47 -6.69 -6.58
CA LEU A 371 21.52 -5.42 -7.29
C LEU A 371 20.63 -4.36 -6.63
N GLY A 372 19.39 -4.74 -6.25
CA GLY A 372 18.45 -3.89 -5.53
C GLY A 372 19.00 -3.44 -4.17
N ILE A 373 19.50 -4.38 -3.36
CA ILE A 373 20.14 -4.10 -2.06
C ILE A 373 21.30 -3.11 -2.23
N ARG A 374 22.17 -3.33 -3.23
CA ARG A 374 23.30 -2.44 -3.52
C ARG A 374 22.83 -1.02 -3.85
N LYS A 375 21.79 -0.88 -4.68
CA LYS A 375 21.25 0.41 -5.09
C LYS A 375 20.62 1.16 -3.90
N ILE A 376 19.89 0.45 -3.04
CA ILE A 376 19.37 0.98 -1.75
C ILE A 376 20.52 1.46 -0.86
N GLY A 377 21.60 0.68 -0.74
CA GLY A 377 22.78 1.06 0.04
C GLY A 377 23.49 2.30 -0.51
N GLN A 378 23.66 2.42 -1.84
CA GLN A 378 24.19 3.62 -2.49
C GLN A 378 23.31 4.85 -2.23
N ARG A 379 21.99 4.67 -2.24
CA ARG A 379 21.04 5.73 -1.93
C ARG A 379 21.17 6.20 -0.48
N ALA A 380 21.21 5.26 0.46
CA ALA A 380 21.43 5.54 1.88
C ALA A 380 22.75 6.31 2.09
N LEU A 381 23.82 5.92 1.38
CA LEU A 381 25.10 6.63 1.39
C LEU A 381 24.96 8.08 0.93
N VAL A 382 24.36 8.31 -0.25
CA VAL A 382 24.16 9.67 -0.79
C VAL A 382 23.34 10.52 0.15
N GLU A 383 22.26 9.99 0.72
CA GLU A 383 21.39 10.76 1.61
C GLU A 383 22.12 11.18 2.89
N VAL A 384 22.84 10.25 3.53
CA VAL A 384 23.62 10.56 4.73
C VAL A 384 24.71 11.60 4.43
N PHE A 385 25.41 11.49 3.30
CA PHE A 385 26.42 12.48 2.87
C PHE A 385 25.83 13.82 2.39
N SER A 386 24.61 13.83 1.87
CA SER A 386 23.98 15.08 1.39
C SER A 386 23.63 16.03 2.54
N LYS A 387 23.31 15.48 3.71
CA LYS A 387 23.10 16.25 4.94
C LYS A 387 24.39 16.93 5.41
N LEU A 388 25.54 16.25 5.26
CA LEU A 388 26.88 16.77 5.58
C LEU A 388 27.25 18.06 4.84
N LYS A 389 26.83 18.22 3.58
CA LYS A 389 27.16 19.43 2.81
C LYS A 389 26.41 20.68 3.28
N LYS A 390 25.30 20.51 4.01
CA LYS A 390 24.47 21.62 4.51
C LYS A 390 24.95 22.12 5.88
N ASP A 391 25.52 21.24 6.70
CA ASP A 391 25.98 21.58 8.05
C ASP A 391 27.51 21.73 8.11
N ARG A 392 28.03 22.95 7.93
CA ARG A 392 29.45 23.26 8.14
C ARG A 392 29.82 23.19 9.64
N VAL A 393 30.39 22.05 10.02
CA VAL A 393 31.45 21.73 11.02
C VAL A 393 31.91 22.84 12.00
N GLY A 394 31.65 22.61 13.30
CA GLY A 394 32.41 23.19 14.43
C GLY A 394 33.57 22.28 14.89
N PRO A 395 34.52 22.77 15.72
CA PRO A 395 35.84 22.17 15.86
C PRO A 395 35.86 20.95 16.79
N HIS A 396 36.10 19.76 16.25
CA HIS A 396 36.36 18.56 17.04
C HIS A 396 37.85 18.43 17.37
N TYR A 397 38.19 18.56 18.65
CA TYR A 397 39.54 18.39 19.18
C TYR A 397 40.09 16.99 18.88
N ILE A 398 41.21 16.94 18.16
CA ILE A 398 41.95 15.71 17.85
C ILE A 398 43.13 15.62 18.82
N SER A 399 43.15 14.60 19.67
CA SER A 399 44.35 14.14 20.34
C SER A 399 45.16 13.27 19.37
N LEU A 400 46.32 13.77 18.93
CA LEU A 400 47.30 13.04 18.12
C LEU A 400 48.25 12.26 19.04
N ARG A 401 48.39 10.95 18.81
CA ARG A 401 49.64 10.21 19.07
C ARG A 401 49.86 9.16 17.97
N GLY A 402 51.09 9.16 17.45
CA GLY A 402 51.52 8.40 16.27
C GLY A 402 51.42 6.89 16.44
N SER A 403 51.16 6.21 15.32
CA SER A 403 51.05 4.75 15.22
C SER A 403 52.34 4.17 14.64
N ILE A 404 52.81 3.06 15.23
CA ILE A 404 54.01 2.32 14.82
C ILE A 404 53.56 1.21 13.86
N GLY A 405 54.07 1.18 12.63
CA GLY A 405 53.82 0.13 11.64
C GLY A 405 54.78 -1.07 11.75
N GLU A 406 54.51 -2.17 11.02
CA GLU A 406 55.42 -3.32 10.91
C GLU A 406 56.57 -3.05 9.93
N ARG A 407 57.76 -3.60 10.22
CA ARG A 407 59.01 -3.40 9.47
C ARG A 407 59.09 -4.36 8.27
N LEU A 408 59.39 -3.84 7.08
CA LEU A 408 59.86 -4.65 5.94
C LEU A 408 61.39 -4.75 5.94
N ASP A 409 61.93 -5.73 5.22
CA ASP A 409 63.38 -5.87 4.96
C ASP A 409 63.90 -4.89 3.89
N GLU A 410 63.00 -4.21 3.16
CA GLU A 410 63.34 -3.16 2.19
C GLU A 410 63.62 -1.82 2.88
N THR A 411 64.57 -1.05 2.34
CA THR A 411 64.96 0.25 2.88
C THR A 411 64.80 1.37 1.84
N LYS A 412 64.63 2.61 2.31
CA LYS A 412 64.59 3.81 1.47
C LYS A 412 65.43 4.94 2.09
N PRO A 413 65.86 5.96 1.30
CA PRO A 413 66.52 7.14 1.84
C PRO A 413 65.65 7.87 2.86
N TYR A 414 66.28 8.40 3.92
CA TYR A 414 65.58 9.20 4.92
C TYR A 414 65.17 10.57 4.36
N GLU A 415 63.90 10.92 4.58
CA GLU A 415 63.35 12.24 4.27
C GLU A 415 62.75 12.85 5.53
N TYR A 416 62.90 14.17 5.69
CA TYR A 416 62.42 14.89 6.86
C TYR A 416 60.89 14.75 7.00
N GLY A 417 60.42 14.26 8.15
CA GLY A 417 59.01 13.98 8.42
C GLY A 417 58.65 12.49 8.52
N TYR A 418 59.52 11.58 8.07
CA TYR A 418 59.34 10.13 8.30
C TYR A 418 59.86 9.68 9.68
N SER A 419 59.34 8.55 10.17
CA SER A 419 59.82 7.89 11.39
C SER A 419 61.32 7.54 11.26
N PHE A 420 62.11 7.85 12.28
CA PHE A 420 63.56 7.65 12.28
C PHE A 420 63.96 6.21 12.67
N ASP A 421 63.47 5.24 11.89
CA ASP A 421 63.78 3.81 12.08
C ASP A 421 64.92 3.38 11.14
N VAL A 422 66.16 3.68 11.56
CA VAL A 422 67.36 3.62 10.71
C VAL A 422 67.87 2.19 10.53
N ASN A 423 68.07 1.79 9.27
CA ASN A 423 68.88 0.62 8.92
C ASN A 423 70.37 1.01 8.95
N LEU A 424 70.98 0.80 10.11
CA LEU A 424 72.41 1.08 10.34
C LEU A 424 73.33 0.40 9.31
N PRO A 425 73.18 -0.90 8.98
CA PRO A 425 74.01 -1.55 7.96
C PRO A 425 73.97 -0.87 6.58
N GLN A 426 72.77 -0.55 6.06
CA GLN A 426 72.64 0.12 4.76
C GLN A 426 73.13 1.57 4.81
N SER A 427 72.89 2.26 5.93
CA SER A 427 73.36 3.64 6.12
C SER A 427 74.89 3.72 6.15
N LEU A 428 75.54 2.80 6.87
CA LEU A 428 77.00 2.68 6.90
C LEU A 428 77.56 2.28 5.54
N LYS A 429 76.89 1.37 4.82
CA LYS A 429 77.27 0.97 3.45
C LYS A 429 77.25 2.17 2.51
N LYS A 430 76.22 3.02 2.56
CA LYS A 430 76.15 4.26 1.76
C LYS A 430 77.24 5.25 2.12
N ALA A 431 77.47 5.50 3.41
CA ALA A 431 78.55 6.37 3.87
C ALA A 431 79.93 5.89 3.36
N LEU A 432 80.17 4.57 3.38
CA LEU A 432 81.40 3.97 2.87
C LEU A 432 81.54 4.11 1.34
N TYR A 433 80.46 3.92 0.58
CA TYR A 433 80.47 4.13 -0.88
C TYR A 433 80.72 5.59 -1.25
N ARG A 434 80.16 6.54 -0.48
CA ARG A 434 80.31 7.98 -0.71
C ARG A 434 81.73 8.47 -0.41
N GLN A 435 82.28 8.08 0.74
CA GLN A 435 83.57 8.60 1.22
C GLN A 435 84.77 7.81 0.65
N GLY A 436 84.56 6.58 0.18
CA GLY A 436 85.63 5.69 -0.24
C GLY A 436 86.36 5.03 0.94
N ARG A 437 87.41 4.25 0.67
CA ARG A 437 88.15 3.52 1.71
C ARG A 437 88.99 4.50 2.56
N GLY A 438 88.58 4.74 3.80
CA GLY A 438 89.32 5.52 4.79
C GLY A 438 88.63 5.52 6.15
N LEU A 439 89.41 5.60 7.24
CA LEU A 439 88.91 5.78 8.60
C LEU A 439 89.30 7.20 9.09
N PRO A 440 88.41 7.92 9.80
CA PRO A 440 87.06 7.53 10.22
C PRO A 440 85.98 7.73 9.15
N ILE A 441 84.95 6.87 9.18
CA ILE A 441 83.75 7.00 8.34
C ILE A 441 82.87 8.11 8.93
N ARG A 442 82.61 9.16 8.15
CA ARG A 442 81.70 10.27 8.49
C ARG A 442 80.35 10.02 7.85
N ILE A 443 79.32 9.82 8.67
CA ILE A 443 77.92 9.66 8.21
C ILE A 443 77.30 11.04 8.05
N GLU A 444 76.75 11.32 6.87
CA GLU A 444 75.96 12.53 6.59
C GLU A 444 74.45 12.21 6.55
N PRO A 445 73.56 13.21 6.70
CA PRO A 445 72.12 12.99 6.65
C PRO A 445 71.62 12.26 5.38
N SER A 446 72.28 12.46 4.24
CA SER A 446 71.98 11.78 2.97
C SER A 446 72.31 10.29 2.98
N ASP A 447 73.13 9.83 3.93
CA ASP A 447 73.53 8.42 4.05
C ASP A 447 72.49 7.60 4.81
N PHE A 448 71.56 8.23 5.54
CA PHE A 448 70.55 7.50 6.31
C PHE A 448 69.55 6.78 5.39
N GLU A 449 69.46 5.47 5.60
CA GLU A 449 68.42 4.60 5.07
C GLU A 449 67.49 4.19 6.22
N VAL A 450 66.19 4.34 6.03
CA VAL A 450 65.16 3.88 6.97
C VAL A 450 64.43 2.67 6.41
N PHE A 451 63.96 1.79 7.29
CA PHE A 451 63.11 0.68 6.88
C PHE A 451 61.81 1.20 6.25
N ARG A 452 61.38 0.56 5.16
CA ARG A 452 60.07 0.82 4.56
C ARG A 452 59.03 0.09 5.42
N SER A 453 58.06 0.84 5.93
CA SER A 453 56.86 0.24 6.54
C SER A 453 55.74 0.26 5.51
N GLU A 454 55.28 -0.90 5.05
CA GLU A 454 53.98 -0.97 4.39
C GLU A 454 52.91 -0.97 5.47
N HIS A 455 52.08 0.06 5.50
CA HIS A 455 50.83 -0.04 6.21
C HIS A 455 49.96 -1.02 5.43
N SER A 456 49.70 -2.21 5.99
CA SER A 456 48.58 -3.01 5.50
C SER A 456 47.32 -2.16 5.69
N THR A 457 46.86 -1.62 4.57
CA THR A 457 45.70 -0.73 4.48
C THR A 457 44.40 -1.49 4.71
N GLN A 458 44.41 -2.81 4.91
CA GLN A 458 43.18 -3.55 5.11
C GLN A 458 42.59 -3.24 6.49
N ALA A 459 41.28 -3.06 6.55
CA ALA A 459 40.54 -2.92 7.80
C ALA A 459 39.44 -3.99 7.89
N ALA A 460 39.33 -4.60 9.06
CA ALA A 460 38.23 -5.48 9.43
C ALA A 460 37.36 -4.76 10.46
N THR A 461 36.11 -4.50 10.10
CA THR A 461 35.16 -3.74 10.90
C THR A 461 33.96 -4.60 11.25
N VAL A 462 33.56 -4.62 12.52
CA VAL A 462 32.26 -5.15 12.93
C VAL A 462 31.37 -3.98 13.35
N VAL A 463 30.17 -3.88 12.79
CA VAL A 463 29.13 -2.95 13.26
C VAL A 463 28.21 -3.71 14.19
N LEU A 464 28.16 -3.32 15.46
CA LEU A 464 27.21 -3.83 16.44
C LEU A 464 25.95 -2.96 16.40
N LEU A 465 24.82 -3.58 16.01
CA LEU A 465 23.51 -2.94 15.96
C LEU A 465 22.66 -3.41 17.14
N ASP A 466 22.36 -2.47 18.03
CA ASP A 466 21.45 -2.71 19.15
C ASP A 466 20.01 -2.91 18.63
N GLN A 467 19.43 -4.08 18.90
CA GLN A 467 18.06 -4.47 18.54
C GLN A 467 17.12 -4.44 19.75
N SER A 468 17.50 -3.77 20.83
CA SER A 468 16.66 -3.62 22.01
C SER A 468 15.37 -2.85 21.72
N ARG A 469 14.39 -3.00 22.60
CA ARG A 469 13.08 -2.35 22.47
C ARG A 469 13.16 -0.82 22.52
N SER A 470 14.12 -0.23 23.25
CA SER A 470 14.34 1.22 23.30
C SER A 470 14.66 1.78 21.91
N MET A 471 15.55 1.10 21.18
CA MET A 471 15.95 1.49 19.84
C MET A 471 14.78 1.56 18.84
N GLY A 472 13.77 0.71 19.03
CA GLY A 472 12.56 0.69 18.21
C GLY A 472 11.58 1.84 18.51
N MET A 473 11.44 2.22 19.78
CA MET A 473 10.46 3.21 20.23
C MET A 473 10.76 4.63 19.73
N VAL A 474 12.03 4.94 19.48
CA VAL A 474 12.51 6.28 19.08
C VAL A 474 12.94 6.33 17.60
N GLU A 475 12.62 5.28 16.82
CA GLU A 475 13.08 5.09 15.42
C GLU A 475 14.62 5.08 15.24
N SER A 476 15.38 5.05 16.34
CA SER A 476 16.84 4.98 16.41
C SER A 476 17.42 3.79 15.67
N PHE A 477 16.74 2.64 15.72
CA PHE A 477 17.13 1.44 14.99
C PHE A 477 17.15 1.67 13.47
N GLN A 478 16.17 2.41 12.95
CA GLN A 478 16.08 2.66 11.51
C GLN A 478 17.21 3.55 11.01
N ALA A 479 17.58 4.55 11.80
CA ALA A 479 18.77 5.35 11.55
C ALA A 479 20.03 4.48 11.55
N ALA A 480 20.22 3.64 12.58
CA ALA A 480 21.38 2.77 12.71
C ALA A 480 21.51 1.78 11.52
N LYS A 481 20.40 1.17 11.11
CA LYS A 481 20.31 0.28 9.96
C LYS A 481 20.66 0.99 8.65
N LYS A 482 20.15 2.20 8.44
CA LYS A 482 20.50 3.03 7.27
C LYS A 482 22.00 3.35 7.21
N VAL A 483 22.60 3.63 8.37
CA VAL A 483 24.06 3.86 8.49
C VAL A 483 24.85 2.59 8.21
N ALA A 484 24.43 1.43 8.72
CA ALA A 484 25.07 0.15 8.43
C ALA A 484 25.03 -0.17 6.93
N MET A 485 23.88 0.04 6.27
CA MET A 485 23.72 -0.10 4.82
C MET A 485 24.64 0.87 4.04
N ALA A 486 24.72 2.13 4.47
CA ALA A 486 25.59 3.13 3.87
C ALA A 486 27.08 2.75 3.99
N LEU A 487 27.52 2.33 5.19
CA LEU A 487 28.88 1.84 5.43
C LEU A 487 29.19 0.63 4.55
N PHE A 488 28.25 -0.30 4.43
CA PHE A 488 28.40 -1.48 3.60
C PHE A 488 28.60 -1.11 2.13
N SER A 489 27.78 -0.19 1.61
CA SER A 489 27.91 0.34 0.25
C SER A 489 29.23 1.11 0.03
N LEU A 490 29.65 1.91 1.01
CA LEU A 490 30.92 2.66 0.96
C LEU A 490 32.12 1.71 0.92
N ILE A 491 32.16 0.71 1.79
CA ILE A 491 33.27 -0.25 1.86
C ILE A 491 33.36 -1.05 0.56
N ARG A 492 32.25 -1.58 0.04
CA ARG A 492 32.29 -2.34 -1.22
C ARG A 492 32.70 -1.50 -2.42
N SER A 493 32.31 -0.22 -2.47
CA SER A 493 32.60 0.66 -3.60
C SER A 493 34.01 1.26 -3.56
N GLN A 494 34.44 1.76 -2.41
CA GLN A 494 35.70 2.51 -2.27
C GLN A 494 36.84 1.68 -1.67
N TYR A 495 36.52 0.66 -0.87
CA TYR A 495 37.50 -0.14 -0.11
C TYR A 495 37.27 -1.66 -0.25
N PRO A 496 37.31 -2.23 -1.47
CA PRO A 496 36.89 -3.61 -1.74
C PRO A 496 37.76 -4.69 -1.06
N ARG A 497 38.93 -4.32 -0.52
CA ARG A 497 39.80 -5.21 0.27
C ARG A 497 39.46 -5.24 1.76
N ASP A 498 38.62 -4.32 2.22
CA ASP A 498 38.20 -4.25 3.63
C ASP A 498 37.06 -5.24 3.88
N ARG A 499 36.98 -5.72 5.13
CA ARG A 499 35.94 -6.66 5.58
C ARG A 499 34.98 -5.93 6.52
N LEU A 500 33.69 -6.10 6.28
CA LEU A 500 32.62 -5.60 7.14
C LEU A 500 31.75 -6.77 7.58
N PHE A 501 31.51 -6.85 8.88
CA PHE A 501 30.55 -7.75 9.49
C PHE A 501 29.52 -6.92 10.24
N ILE A 502 28.28 -7.41 10.31
CA ILE A 502 27.22 -6.77 11.07
C ILE A 502 26.71 -7.78 12.09
N VAL A 503 26.57 -7.35 13.33
CA VAL A 503 26.08 -8.19 14.43
C VAL A 503 24.94 -7.46 15.09
N GLY A 504 23.75 -8.05 14.99
CA GLY A 504 22.57 -7.62 15.75
C GLY A 504 22.58 -8.22 17.13
N PHE A 505 22.16 -7.45 18.15
CA PHE A 505 22.08 -7.98 19.51
C PHE A 505 20.86 -7.47 20.28
N SER A 506 20.17 -8.40 20.95
CA SER A 506 19.11 -8.19 21.94
C SER A 506 19.44 -8.97 23.22
N ASP A 507 18.59 -9.90 23.66
CA ASP A 507 18.90 -10.96 24.62
C ASP A 507 20.05 -11.88 24.16
N TYR A 508 20.14 -12.17 22.87
CA TYR A 508 21.26 -12.85 22.22
C TYR A 508 21.83 -12.01 21.07
N ALA A 509 23.08 -12.27 20.69
CA ALA A 509 23.72 -11.66 19.53
C ALA A 509 23.85 -12.68 18.40
N HIS A 510 23.73 -12.21 17.16
CA HIS A 510 23.90 -13.01 15.95
C HIS A 510 24.50 -12.16 14.82
N GLU A 511 25.19 -12.81 13.90
CA GLU A 511 25.66 -12.16 12.68
C GLU A 511 24.46 -11.93 11.75
N ILE A 512 24.31 -10.70 11.26
CA ILE A 512 23.30 -10.33 10.26
C ILE A 512 24.02 -10.27 8.92
N LYS A 513 23.57 -11.08 7.96
CA LYS A 513 24.10 -11.05 6.59
C LYS A 513 23.55 -9.85 5.80
N GLU A 514 24.19 -9.57 4.67
CA GLU A 514 23.82 -8.44 3.79
C GLU A 514 22.36 -8.48 3.32
N ASP A 515 21.91 -9.66 2.89
CA ASP A 515 20.55 -9.97 2.45
C ASP A 515 19.52 -9.87 3.58
N GLU A 516 19.93 -10.23 4.79
CA GLU A 516 19.08 -10.19 5.98
C GLU A 516 18.98 -8.77 6.58
N LEU A 517 19.93 -7.88 6.30
CA LEU A 517 20.00 -6.55 6.93
C LEU A 517 18.77 -5.70 6.67
N LEU A 518 18.16 -5.78 5.47
CA LEU A 518 16.96 -5.02 5.17
C LEU A 518 15.70 -5.59 5.85
N ASN A 519 15.69 -6.86 6.21
CA ASN A 519 14.59 -7.49 6.94
C ASN A 519 14.84 -7.48 8.46
N ALA A 520 16.07 -7.18 8.88
CA ALA A 520 16.43 -7.03 10.28
C ALA A 520 15.53 -5.97 10.94
N SER A 521 14.93 -6.36 12.06
CA SER A 521 14.09 -5.52 12.92
C SER A 521 14.62 -5.55 14.36
N TRP A 522 14.06 -4.69 15.21
CA TRP A 522 14.33 -4.72 16.64
C TRP A 522 13.42 -5.75 17.33
N ASN A 523 13.88 -6.29 18.46
CA ASN A 523 13.20 -7.37 19.15
C ASN A 523 12.02 -6.84 19.99
N THR A 524 10.79 -7.19 19.59
CA THR A 524 9.56 -6.82 20.29
C THR A 524 9.21 -7.77 21.44
N GLN A 525 9.68 -9.02 21.38
CA GLN A 525 9.22 -10.12 22.23
C GLN A 525 10.12 -10.36 23.44
N ARG A 526 11.43 -10.17 23.31
CA ARG A 526 12.41 -10.42 24.39
C ARG A 526 13.26 -9.17 24.66
N PRO A 527 13.10 -8.53 25.83
CA PRO A 527 13.91 -7.37 26.18
C PRO A 527 15.34 -7.81 26.52
N GLY A 528 16.32 -6.97 26.17
CA GLY A 528 17.72 -7.20 26.52
C GLY A 528 18.69 -6.47 25.61
N THR A 529 19.82 -6.07 26.19
CA THR A 529 20.95 -5.43 25.53
C THR A 529 22.20 -6.23 25.89
N ASN A 530 22.41 -7.37 25.24
CA ASN A 530 23.49 -8.31 25.54
C ASN A 530 24.79 -7.95 24.80
N LEU A 531 25.33 -6.78 25.16
CA LEU A 531 26.59 -6.30 24.60
C LEU A 531 27.75 -7.26 24.88
N HIS A 532 27.71 -7.99 26.01
CA HIS A 532 28.69 -9.03 26.32
C HIS A 532 28.75 -10.08 25.20
N HIS A 533 27.62 -10.67 24.81
CA HIS A 533 27.57 -11.67 23.75
C HIS A 533 27.97 -11.08 22.39
N ALA A 534 27.52 -9.86 22.09
CA ALA A 534 27.86 -9.17 20.84
C ALA A 534 29.38 -8.98 20.68
N LEU A 535 30.07 -8.59 21.75
CA LEU A 535 31.53 -8.44 21.77
C LEU A 535 32.25 -9.79 21.62
N MET A 536 31.73 -10.86 22.23
CA MET A 536 32.28 -12.21 22.07
C MET A 536 32.22 -12.67 20.60
N ILE A 537 31.08 -12.49 19.92
CA ILE A 537 30.93 -12.82 18.50
C ILE A 537 31.85 -11.95 17.66
N SER A 538 31.86 -10.63 17.89
CA SER A 538 32.71 -9.68 17.17
C SER A 538 34.18 -10.07 17.24
N ARG A 539 34.67 -10.43 18.43
CA ARG A 539 36.05 -10.90 18.61
C ARG A 539 36.32 -12.20 17.87
N LYS A 540 35.38 -13.15 17.84
CA LYS A 540 35.51 -14.39 17.07
C LYS A 540 35.56 -14.13 15.56
N LEU A 541 34.72 -13.23 15.05
CA LEU A 541 34.72 -12.84 13.63
C LEU A 541 36.03 -12.15 13.24
N LEU A 542 36.44 -11.13 14.01
CA LEU A 542 37.68 -10.37 13.77
C LEU A 542 38.95 -11.20 13.98
N ALA A 543 38.90 -12.28 14.75
CA ALA A 543 40.05 -13.18 14.92
C ALA A 543 40.38 -13.99 13.65
N LYS A 544 39.43 -14.14 12.73
CA LYS A 544 39.66 -14.80 11.42
C LYS A 544 40.52 -13.92 10.51
N GLU A 545 40.46 -12.60 10.69
CA GLU A 545 41.20 -11.62 9.90
C GLU A 545 42.59 -11.41 10.51
N LYS A 546 43.62 -11.91 9.83
CA LYS A 546 45.02 -11.91 10.32
C LYS A 546 45.80 -10.64 9.98
N MET A 547 45.34 -9.88 9.00
CA MET A 547 46.03 -8.68 8.50
C MET A 547 45.15 -7.45 8.68
N GLY A 548 45.81 -6.32 8.96
CA GLY A 548 45.15 -5.03 9.00
C GLY A 548 44.55 -4.64 10.34
N THR A 549 43.90 -3.47 10.35
CA THR A 549 43.33 -2.91 11.58
C THR A 549 41.97 -3.53 11.89
N ARG A 550 41.77 -3.95 13.15
CA ARG A 550 40.51 -4.56 13.61
C ARG A 550 39.75 -3.57 14.48
N GLN A 551 38.49 -3.31 14.15
CA GLN A 551 37.66 -2.36 14.88
C GLN A 551 36.21 -2.83 15.02
N ILE A 552 35.55 -2.31 16.06
CA ILE A 552 34.14 -2.46 16.34
C ILE A 552 33.52 -1.06 16.38
N ILE A 553 32.41 -0.88 15.66
CA ILE A 553 31.55 0.30 15.73
C ILE A 553 30.29 -0.12 16.48
N LEU A 554 30.13 0.37 17.70
CA LEU A 554 28.97 0.09 18.54
C LEU A 554 27.94 1.19 18.39
N ILE A 555 26.72 0.87 17.95
CA ILE A 555 25.58 1.79 17.88
C ILE A 555 24.52 1.30 18.88
N THR A 556 24.23 2.10 19.90
CA THR A 556 23.32 1.73 21.01
C THR A 556 22.70 2.96 21.67
N ASP A 557 21.51 2.80 22.25
CA ASP A 557 20.87 3.79 23.13
C ASP A 557 20.84 3.34 24.60
N GLY A 558 21.33 2.13 24.90
CA GLY A 558 21.11 1.47 26.19
C GLY A 558 22.37 0.92 26.84
N GLU A 559 22.33 0.84 28.16
CA GLU A 559 23.32 0.12 28.96
C GLU A 559 23.15 -1.40 28.85
N PRO A 560 24.19 -2.21 29.13
CA PRO A 560 24.08 -3.66 29.01
C PRO A 560 23.16 -4.22 30.10
N THR A 561 21.99 -4.69 29.69
CA THR A 561 20.97 -5.28 30.56
C THR A 561 21.02 -6.81 30.58
N ALA A 562 21.82 -7.42 29.70
CA ALA A 562 21.96 -8.87 29.62
C ALA A 562 23.42 -9.32 29.45
N TYR A 563 23.71 -10.54 29.91
CA TYR A 563 24.99 -11.21 29.72
C TYR A 563 24.80 -12.73 29.54
N LEU A 564 25.78 -13.41 28.96
CA LEU A 564 25.80 -14.88 28.89
C LEU A 564 26.48 -15.51 30.10
N GLU A 565 25.87 -16.56 30.64
CA GLU A 565 26.49 -17.51 31.57
C GLU A 565 26.32 -18.92 30.97
N GLY A 566 27.41 -19.46 30.41
CA GLY A 566 27.33 -20.59 29.49
C GLY A 566 26.59 -20.20 28.21
N ASP A 567 25.59 -20.99 27.83
CA ASP A 567 24.74 -20.74 26.65
C ASP A 567 23.41 -20.02 26.99
N ARG A 568 23.21 -19.64 28.26
CA ARG A 568 21.99 -18.98 28.72
C ARG A 568 22.20 -17.49 28.91
N ALA A 569 21.29 -16.69 28.33
CA ALA A 569 21.24 -15.26 28.56
C ALA A 569 20.51 -14.95 29.86
N TYR A 570 21.14 -14.13 30.69
CA TYR A 570 20.58 -13.60 31.93
C TYR A 570 20.27 -12.13 31.74
N PHE A 571 18.98 -11.78 31.82
CA PHE A 571 18.47 -10.43 31.69
C PHE A 571 18.11 -9.83 33.05
N SER A 572 18.45 -8.55 33.25
CA SER A 572 18.04 -7.79 34.42
C SER A 572 17.96 -6.29 34.09
N TYR A 573 16.86 -5.66 34.51
CA TYR A 573 16.68 -4.21 34.42
C TYR A 573 16.25 -3.67 35.79
N PRO A 574 16.99 -2.73 36.41
CA PRO A 574 18.26 -2.16 35.93
C PRO A 574 19.41 -3.19 35.87
N PRO A 575 20.51 -2.92 35.14
CA PRO A 575 21.64 -3.84 35.05
C PRO A 575 22.24 -4.21 36.40
N THR A 576 22.58 -5.49 36.56
CA THR A 576 23.32 -5.93 37.75
C THR A 576 24.81 -5.56 37.62
N PRO A 577 25.53 -5.39 38.75
CA PRO A 577 26.99 -5.24 38.73
C PRO A 577 27.70 -6.39 38.00
N LYS A 578 27.16 -7.61 38.06
CA LYS A 578 27.68 -8.78 37.35
C LYS A 578 27.57 -8.61 35.83
N THR A 579 26.44 -8.10 35.33
CA THR A 579 26.23 -7.81 33.90
C THR A 579 27.26 -6.82 33.36
N VAL A 580 27.47 -5.72 34.09
CA VAL A 580 28.47 -4.69 33.73
C VAL A 580 29.88 -5.28 33.78
N PHE A 581 30.21 -6.05 34.81
CA PHE A 581 31.52 -6.66 34.99
C PHE A 581 31.88 -7.65 33.88
N GLU A 582 31.00 -8.59 33.55
CA GLU A 582 31.26 -9.56 32.47
C GLU A 582 31.36 -8.85 31.10
N THR A 583 30.57 -7.80 30.87
CA THR A 583 30.70 -6.98 29.65
C THR A 583 32.08 -6.30 29.57
N LEU A 584 32.53 -5.63 30.64
CA LEU A 584 33.84 -4.97 30.69
C LEU A 584 35.01 -5.96 30.60
N LYS A 585 34.85 -7.17 31.10
CA LYS A 585 35.83 -8.25 30.95
C LYS A 585 36.00 -8.67 29.49
N GLU A 586 34.92 -8.72 28.73
CA GLU A 586 35.01 -8.98 27.28
C GLU A 586 35.58 -7.78 26.52
N VAL A 587 35.23 -6.55 26.91
CA VAL A 587 35.89 -5.32 26.38
C VAL A 587 37.41 -5.40 26.58
N LYS A 588 37.88 -5.79 27.76
CA LYS A 588 39.31 -5.99 28.03
C LYS A 588 39.93 -7.05 27.13
N ARG A 589 39.23 -8.16 26.86
CA ARG A 589 39.69 -9.20 25.93
C ARG A 589 39.76 -8.69 24.49
N CYS A 590 38.81 -7.87 24.05
CA CYS A 590 38.86 -7.18 22.75
C CYS A 590 40.09 -6.26 22.68
N THR A 591 40.36 -5.47 23.71
CA THR A 591 41.55 -4.61 23.78
C THR A 591 42.84 -5.41 23.68
N GLN A 592 42.94 -6.52 24.42
CA GLN A 592 44.11 -7.40 24.39
C GLN A 592 44.31 -8.06 23.01
N ALA A 593 43.23 -8.28 22.27
CA ALA A 593 43.26 -8.76 20.89
C ALA A 593 43.59 -7.67 19.84
N GLY A 594 43.86 -6.43 20.27
CA GLY A 594 44.14 -5.30 19.39
C GLY A 594 42.92 -4.75 18.65
N ILE A 595 41.71 -4.98 19.18
CA ILE A 595 40.45 -4.51 18.59
C ILE A 595 40.05 -3.18 19.22
N ILE A 596 39.88 -2.15 18.40
CA ILE A 596 39.43 -0.81 18.84
C ILE A 596 37.90 -0.73 18.79
N ILE A 597 37.26 -0.22 19.84
CA ILE A 597 35.80 -0.09 19.96
C ILE A 597 35.44 1.40 19.95
N ASN A 598 34.82 1.87 18.87
CA ASN A 598 34.23 3.20 18.81
C ASN A 598 32.73 3.10 19.10
N THR A 599 32.23 3.89 20.04
CA THR A 599 30.83 3.86 20.48
C THR A 599 30.09 5.11 20.01
N PHE A 600 28.95 4.91 19.37
CA PHE A 600 28.01 5.95 18.95
C PHE A 600 26.73 5.76 19.75
N MET A 601 26.49 6.70 20.66
CA MET A 601 25.33 6.67 21.54
C MET A 601 24.24 7.63 21.08
N LEU A 602 23.01 7.15 21.14
CA LEU A 602 21.82 7.87 20.68
C LEU A 602 21.02 8.54 21.80
N GLU A 603 21.29 8.17 23.05
CA GLU A 603 20.62 8.71 24.25
C GLU A 603 21.64 9.13 25.31
N ASN A 604 21.29 10.15 26.10
CA ASN A 604 22.19 10.79 27.08
C ASN A 604 21.74 10.53 28.53
N ASN A 605 21.76 9.26 28.94
CA ASN A 605 21.50 8.82 30.31
C ASN A 605 22.82 8.82 31.14
N TYR A 606 22.77 9.21 32.42
CA TYR A 606 23.94 9.26 33.33
C TYR A 606 24.62 7.90 33.60
N GLN A 607 23.85 6.83 33.74
CA GLN A 607 24.35 5.46 33.91
C GLN A 607 25.06 4.96 32.64
N LEU A 608 24.47 5.20 31.46
CA LEU A 608 25.08 4.87 30.18
C LEU A 608 26.40 5.63 29.96
N LEU A 609 26.43 6.92 30.30
CA LEU A 609 27.64 7.75 30.29
C LEU A 609 28.77 7.10 31.10
N ASN A 610 28.51 6.77 32.36
CA ASN A 610 29.50 6.12 33.22
C ASN A 610 29.96 4.77 32.67
N PHE A 611 29.05 4.00 32.10
CA PHE A 611 29.39 2.72 31.50
C PHE A 611 30.31 2.88 30.27
N ILE A 612 30.01 3.82 29.38
CA ILE A 612 30.84 4.07 28.19
C ILE A 612 32.19 4.69 28.56
N ASP A 613 32.28 5.55 29.57
CA ASP A 613 33.55 6.04 30.09
C ASP A 613 34.45 4.89 30.59
N ASN A 614 33.85 3.85 31.18
CA ASN A 614 34.59 2.65 31.53
C ASN A 614 35.06 1.87 30.29
N ILE A 615 34.24 1.76 29.24
CA ILE A 615 34.64 1.13 27.97
C ILE A 615 35.81 1.87 27.34
N THR A 616 35.70 3.19 27.18
CA THR A 616 36.73 4.01 26.53
C THR A 616 38.03 3.99 27.31
N ARG A 617 37.98 4.00 28.65
CA ARG A 617 39.17 3.85 29.51
C ARG A 617 39.86 2.50 29.35
N VAL A 618 39.10 1.41 29.22
CA VAL A 618 39.66 0.05 29.07
C VAL A 618 40.15 -0.22 27.65
N ASN A 619 39.44 0.26 26.62
CA ASN A 619 39.71 -0.05 25.22
C ASN A 619 40.57 0.99 24.50
N ARG A 620 40.58 2.24 24.96
CA ARG A 620 41.19 3.40 24.30
C ARG A 620 40.51 3.79 22.98
N GLY A 621 39.32 3.27 22.72
CA GLY A 621 38.44 3.75 21.66
C GLY A 621 37.71 5.05 22.03
N ARG A 622 36.93 5.58 21.10
CA ARG A 622 36.25 6.88 21.23
C ARG A 622 34.76 6.71 21.45
N ALA A 623 34.14 7.67 22.14
CA ALA A 623 32.69 7.75 22.29
C ALA A 623 32.17 9.03 21.62
N PHE A 624 31.08 8.90 20.88
CA PHE A 624 30.41 9.97 20.15
C PHE A 624 28.95 10.06 20.58
N TYR A 625 28.51 11.29 20.86
CA TYR A 625 27.13 11.62 21.19
C TYR A 625 26.43 12.06 19.92
N SER A 626 25.32 11.41 19.57
CA SER A 626 24.59 11.75 18.36
C SER A 626 23.08 11.63 18.55
N SER A 627 22.32 12.40 17.78
CA SER A 627 20.89 12.15 17.60
C SER A 627 20.69 11.11 16.49
N PRO A 628 19.57 10.37 16.46
CA PRO A 628 19.26 9.45 15.36
C PRO A 628 19.39 10.09 13.97
N GLN A 629 19.05 11.37 13.84
CA GLN A 629 19.10 12.10 12.57
C GLN A 629 20.53 12.44 12.13
N ALA A 630 21.45 12.62 13.08
CA ALA A 630 22.85 12.98 12.83
C ALA A 630 23.81 11.77 12.88
N LEU A 631 23.36 10.61 13.36
CA LEU A 631 24.18 9.41 13.54
C LEU A 631 25.02 9.07 12.30
N GLY A 632 24.41 9.12 11.12
CA GLY A 632 25.11 8.77 9.89
C GLY A 632 26.24 9.70 9.51
N GLU A 633 26.12 10.99 9.81
CA GLU A 633 27.19 11.96 9.61
C GLU A 633 28.40 11.59 10.47
N PHE A 634 28.20 11.40 11.78
CA PHE A 634 29.31 11.13 12.69
C PHE A 634 30.01 9.81 12.37
N VAL A 635 29.25 8.75 12.10
CA VAL A 635 29.81 7.42 11.84
C VAL A 635 30.62 7.40 10.53
N LEU A 636 30.08 7.96 9.44
CA LEU A 636 30.76 7.93 8.14
C LEU A 636 31.97 8.86 8.10
N VAL A 637 31.87 10.07 8.66
CA VAL A 637 33.00 11.00 8.75
C VAL A 637 34.11 10.41 9.59
N ASP A 638 33.78 9.80 10.73
CA ASP A 638 34.77 9.18 11.58
C ASP A 638 35.47 8.01 10.87
N PHE A 639 34.70 7.16 10.19
CA PHE A 639 35.24 6.04 9.41
C PHE A 639 36.23 6.54 8.33
N VAL A 640 35.85 7.52 7.52
CA VAL A 640 36.68 8.07 6.44
C VAL A 640 37.93 8.79 6.99
N ASN A 641 37.76 9.62 8.02
CA ASN A 641 38.89 10.37 8.61
C ASN A 641 39.91 9.43 9.26
N ASN A 642 39.44 8.41 9.99
CA ASN A 642 40.31 7.40 10.58
C ASN A 642 41.05 6.61 9.49
N ARG A 643 40.43 6.44 8.31
CA ARG A 643 41.07 5.80 7.18
C ARG A 643 42.14 6.65 6.53
N GLN A 644 41.87 7.93 6.27
CA GLN A 644 42.85 8.86 5.70
C GLN A 644 44.09 9.01 6.59
N LYS A 645 43.91 9.15 7.91
CA LYS A 645 45.01 9.25 8.89
C LYS A 645 45.89 8.00 9.00
N ARG A 646 45.44 6.85 8.49
CA ARG A 646 46.18 5.59 8.49
C ARG A 646 46.78 5.26 7.13
N SER A 647 46.34 5.96 6.08
CA SER A 647 46.86 5.85 4.73
C SER A 647 47.99 6.85 4.46
N ASN A 648 47.95 8.00 5.13
CA ASN A 648 49.03 8.99 5.22
C ASN A 648 49.86 8.73 6.47
#